data_AF-A0A8J1ZIF5-F1
#
_entry.id   AF-A0A8J1ZIF5-F1
#
_cell.length_a   1.000
_cell.length_b   1.000
_cell.length_c   1.000
_cell.angle_alpha   90.00
_cell.angle_beta   90.00
_cell.angle_gamma   90.00
#
_symmetry.space_group_name_H-M   'P 1'
#
loop_
_entity.id
_entity.type
_entity.pdbx_description
1 polymer ?
#
loop_
_entity_poly.entity_id
_entity_poly.type
_entity_poly.pdbx_seq_one_letter_code
_entity_poly.pdbx_strand_id
1 'polypeptide(L)'
;MAWTHSYYARGCRAVQLTGAAGTSVSVYASSCQGQNRTREKKNEHAVEDESVSRGPSAGRTWTHRNAGFWFTPRRSLPRGQSQQLHDGTTNSYSGFVHSCTKSSCSSHDPTSTTRGPRLFPFFSTKTSHRPRPPVLCEWKFAGQVAEFQDGTVHRVEFPQTNYEPTVVSLARTEGRIYCVGASCSHYSAPLYHGVVDKHTITCPWHDAAFDLRTGRPVRGPVLDAIPVYKVKLVEEAVYVDIPTNHEPDFVLPKRAVLDFTKDPRRFLLVGGGAAAASCIEELRASGFQGEIVLVSEEPNTPIDRPVLSKNMLRRKRELLLRDRSFYSEELGVDLRLGCTVTKLDPKAKQVTLVKSKTTLEVGVSTSGSSSGAAETDQDQIVLPYDKCLVCTGGRPRVTVPGALPLRTAADAAAIAERTNQQEQVVIAGGGFIGVECASALKRKGCDVTVVSPDEFPFQRLLGKAIGARILALLQTKDIKFVPKAKVFGDGANNVVASAGRAGASTTKKTTVTVTPTAASEATASSYPLSCDLVIAATGIVPNGEMVSGEEIEKCSDGSILTDSFLRTSADDLFAAGDVATVLTGDGSARRRIEHWGLAQTHGRLAARAMLDLQALEQGELVPFFWTVVCGKTIKYAGYCTAPGSSTSASSQASKGTTSSSTASSQQVHSHINWAGPDVEVVHLSQQPASGSTTARTTAASSPCRKRILIRGDLNSMFFAAYFCVDGKVQAVASMGIQEPITLAAAELMKRGQMLTEDDLLANRDQVIQRLRKLNKKEEVLTTSSSREV
;
A
#
# COMPACT_ATOMS: atom_id res chain seq x y z
N MET A 1 -19.84 16.26 -17.33
CA MET A 1 -19.96 15.84 -15.92
C MET A 1 -18.62 15.24 -15.50
N ALA A 2 -18.02 15.69 -14.39
CA ALA A 2 -16.69 15.22 -13.95
C ALA A 2 -16.73 14.82 -12.47
N TRP A 3 -16.32 13.59 -12.16
CA TRP A 3 -16.26 13.06 -10.79
C TRP A 3 -14.88 13.32 -10.17
N THR A 4 -14.72 14.47 -9.52
CA THR A 4 -13.53 14.83 -8.74
C THR A 4 -13.46 14.02 -7.44
N HIS A 5 -12.65 12.96 -7.42
CA HIS A 5 -12.30 12.24 -6.18
C HIS A 5 -11.41 13.14 -5.30
N SER A 6 -12.03 13.92 -4.42
CA SER A 6 -11.34 14.79 -3.47
C SER A 6 -10.81 13.98 -2.29
N TYR A 7 -9.51 13.77 -2.23
CA TYR A 7 -8.87 13.10 -1.09
C TYR A 7 -8.83 14.05 0.12
N TYR A 8 -9.60 13.71 1.16
CA TYR A 8 -9.77 14.38 2.46
C TYR A 8 -8.85 15.59 2.77
N ALA A 9 -9.46 16.77 2.83
CA ALA A 9 -9.06 17.84 3.73
C ALA A 9 -10.09 17.91 4.88
N ARG A 10 -9.64 17.93 6.14
CA ARG A 10 -10.54 18.04 7.29
C ARG A 10 -10.99 19.49 7.47
N GLY A 11 -12.30 19.71 7.51
CA GLY A 11 -12.93 20.83 8.23
C GLY A 11 -12.81 22.22 7.60
N CYS A 12 -13.72 22.54 6.67
CA CYS A 12 -14.28 23.89 6.54
C CYS A 12 -15.72 23.80 6.02
N ARG A 13 -16.62 24.66 6.50
CA ARG A 13 -18.07 24.56 6.22
C ARG A 13 -18.40 25.15 4.84
N ALA A 14 -19.24 24.45 4.07
CA ALA A 14 -20.09 25.05 3.06
C ALA A 14 -21.52 25.08 3.63
N VAL A 15 -22.10 26.27 3.80
CA VAL A 15 -23.51 26.42 4.17
C VAL A 15 -24.30 26.53 2.87
N GLN A 16 -25.15 25.57 2.57
CA GLN A 16 -25.97 25.55 1.36
C GLN A 16 -27.43 25.78 1.74
N LEU A 17 -27.97 26.95 1.37
CA LEU A 17 -29.37 27.31 1.62
C LEU A 17 -30.29 26.54 0.67
N THR A 18 -31.36 25.98 1.21
CA THR A 18 -32.38 25.22 0.46
C THR A 18 -33.46 26.15 -0.11
N GLY A 19 -33.74 26.03 -1.41
CA GLY A 19 -34.97 26.51 -2.06
C GLY A 19 -35.71 25.34 -2.69
N ALA A 20 -37.05 25.38 -2.72
CA ALA A 20 -37.91 24.24 -3.06
C ALA A 20 -38.93 24.58 -4.19
N ALA A 21 -39.65 23.54 -4.64
CA ALA A 21 -40.45 23.46 -5.90
C ALA A 21 -39.58 23.51 -7.18
N GLY A 22 -39.90 22.80 -8.27
CA GLY A 22 -41.12 22.09 -8.69
C GLY A 22 -41.60 22.71 -10.01
N THR A 23 -41.72 22.00 -11.13
CA THR A 23 -42.58 20.83 -11.40
C THR A 23 -42.02 19.87 -12.47
N SER A 24 -42.72 18.76 -12.74
CA SER A 24 -42.41 17.74 -13.76
C SER A 24 -43.07 17.98 -15.12
N VAL A 25 -42.36 17.71 -16.22
CA VAL A 25 -42.93 17.44 -17.56
C VAL A 25 -42.14 16.30 -18.23
N SER A 26 -42.81 15.40 -18.93
CA SER A 26 -42.21 14.30 -19.71
C SER A 26 -42.64 14.40 -21.17
N VAL A 27 -41.72 14.25 -22.13
CA VAL A 27 -42.03 14.15 -23.57
C VAL A 27 -41.14 13.10 -24.24
N TYR A 28 -41.69 12.38 -25.20
CA TYR A 28 -41.05 11.32 -25.98
C TYR A 28 -40.08 11.83 -27.06
N ALA A 29 -39.28 10.93 -27.63
CA ALA A 29 -38.40 11.19 -28.76
C ALA A 29 -38.99 10.69 -30.10
N SER A 30 -38.68 11.39 -31.19
CA SER A 30 -38.80 10.91 -32.57
C SER A 30 -37.82 11.66 -33.49
N SER A 31 -37.58 11.13 -34.70
CA SER A 31 -36.46 11.51 -35.58
C SER A 31 -36.92 12.00 -36.96
N CYS A 32 -36.15 12.88 -37.63
CA CYS A 32 -35.90 12.75 -39.08
C CYS A 32 -34.77 13.65 -39.67
N GLN A 33 -34.53 13.44 -40.97
CA GLN A 33 -33.55 14.03 -41.90
C GLN A 33 -33.79 15.54 -42.18
N GLY A 34 -32.93 16.34 -42.84
CA GLY A 34 -31.57 16.12 -43.37
C GLY A 34 -31.42 16.26 -44.91
N GLN A 35 -30.84 17.37 -45.44
CA GLN A 35 -30.17 17.46 -46.76
C GLN A 35 -29.39 18.80 -46.98
N ASN A 36 -28.78 19.03 -48.16
CA ASN A 36 -27.67 19.98 -48.38
C ASN A 36 -27.60 20.51 -49.85
N ARG A 37 -26.79 21.56 -50.12
CA ARG A 37 -26.56 22.34 -51.40
C ARG A 37 -27.43 23.61 -51.56
N THR A 38 -27.01 24.65 -52.29
CA THR A 38 -25.87 24.86 -53.21
C THR A 38 -24.82 25.86 -52.65
N ARG A 39 -23.59 26.09 -53.18
CA ARG A 39 -22.87 25.77 -54.45
C ARG A 39 -23.12 26.71 -55.64
N GLU A 40 -22.34 27.80 -55.77
CA GLU A 40 -21.75 28.17 -57.07
C GLU A 40 -20.50 29.08 -56.94
N LYS A 41 -19.98 29.58 -58.08
CA LYS A 41 -18.53 29.59 -58.36
C LYS A 41 -18.12 30.47 -59.56
N LYS A 42 -17.23 31.48 -59.40
CA LYS A 42 -16.37 32.06 -60.48
C LYS A 42 -15.08 32.73 -59.95
N ASN A 43 -14.03 32.73 -60.79
CA ASN A 43 -12.76 33.46 -60.60
C ASN A 43 -12.81 34.80 -61.38
N GLU A 44 -11.86 35.71 -61.13
CA GLU A 44 -10.88 36.10 -62.17
C GLU A 44 -9.72 36.97 -61.65
N HIS A 45 -8.54 36.75 -62.26
CA HIS A 45 -7.31 37.56 -62.33
C HIS A 45 -6.60 38.11 -61.06
N ALA A 46 -5.32 38.43 -61.30
CA ALA A 46 -4.30 38.95 -60.39
C ALA A 46 -3.37 39.87 -61.19
N VAL A 47 -2.45 40.61 -60.53
CA VAL A 47 -1.12 41.09 -61.02
C VAL A 47 -0.54 42.09 -59.98
N GLU A 48 0.72 41.87 -59.58
CA GLU A 48 1.86 42.79 -59.32
C GLU A 48 1.63 44.19 -58.65
N ASP A 49 2.56 44.81 -57.90
CA ASP A 49 3.91 44.43 -57.43
C ASP A 49 4.36 45.23 -56.18
N GLU A 50 5.55 44.89 -55.63
CA GLU A 50 6.52 45.75 -54.93
C GLU A 50 6.11 46.65 -53.71
N SER A 51 7.03 47.24 -52.91
CA SER A 51 8.31 46.78 -52.32
C SER A 51 8.75 47.76 -51.19
N VAL A 52 9.71 47.38 -50.32
CA VAL A 52 10.67 48.29 -49.59
C VAL A 52 10.12 49.33 -48.56
N SER A 53 10.72 49.66 -47.39
CA SER A 53 11.74 49.05 -46.50
C SER A 53 11.92 49.86 -45.18
N ARG A 54 12.80 49.38 -44.27
CA ARG A 54 13.58 50.10 -43.22
C ARG A 54 12.94 50.56 -41.89
N GLY A 55 13.67 50.31 -40.79
CA GLY A 55 13.64 51.07 -39.52
C GLY A 55 14.67 52.23 -39.51
N PRO A 56 15.08 52.79 -38.35
CA PRO A 56 15.82 52.05 -37.32
C PRO A 56 15.53 52.52 -35.86
N SER A 57 16.55 52.60 -34.98
CA SER A 57 16.43 52.49 -33.51
C SER A 57 17.09 53.60 -32.66
N ALA A 58 16.46 53.92 -31.52
CA ALA A 58 17.02 54.29 -30.20
C ALA A 58 17.86 55.59 -29.99
N GLY A 59 17.63 56.30 -28.86
CA GLY A 59 18.73 57.05 -28.20
C GLY A 59 18.47 58.23 -27.23
N ARG A 60 18.15 57.96 -25.93
CA ARG A 60 18.57 58.75 -24.73
C ARG A 60 18.04 60.22 -24.60
N THR A 61 18.14 60.99 -23.49
CA THR A 61 18.86 60.89 -22.20
C THR A 61 18.20 61.75 -21.07
N TRP A 62 17.99 61.19 -19.86
CA TRP A 62 18.20 61.74 -18.48
C TRP A 62 17.63 63.13 -18.05
N THR A 63 17.31 63.46 -16.78
CA THR A 63 17.61 62.83 -15.45
C THR A 63 16.56 63.13 -14.36
N HIS A 64 16.66 62.42 -13.22
CA HIS A 64 16.11 62.70 -11.87
C HIS A 64 14.63 62.28 -11.62
N ARG A 65 14.19 61.96 -10.38
CA ARG A 65 14.88 61.86 -9.06
C ARG A 65 14.32 60.72 -8.17
N ASN A 66 14.77 60.67 -6.91
CA ASN A 66 14.55 59.62 -5.91
C ASN A 66 13.10 59.50 -5.40
N ALA A 67 12.60 58.27 -5.22
CA ALA A 67 12.43 57.61 -3.90
C ALA A 67 11.49 56.39 -4.01
N GLY A 68 11.68 55.38 -3.18
CA GLY A 68 10.75 54.24 -3.07
C GLY A 68 10.80 53.60 -1.69
N PHE A 69 9.78 52.84 -1.31
CA PHE A 69 9.79 51.98 -0.12
C PHE A 69 8.85 50.77 -0.28
N TRP A 70 9.08 49.75 0.55
CA TRP A 70 8.42 48.44 0.53
C TRP A 70 7.05 48.46 1.22
N PHE A 71 6.17 47.54 0.84
CA PHE A 71 4.92 47.26 1.57
C PHE A 71 4.87 45.84 2.15
N THR A 72 4.66 45.77 3.46
CA THR A 72 4.11 44.59 4.16
C THR A 72 3.03 45.07 5.13
N PRO A 73 1.94 44.31 5.33
CA PRO A 73 1.07 44.56 6.46
C PRO A 73 0.88 43.30 7.34
N ARG A 74 1.49 43.32 8.53
CA ARG A 74 0.84 42.78 9.74
C ARG A 74 0.13 43.94 10.44
N ARG A 75 -1.10 43.75 10.89
CA ARG A 75 -1.64 44.49 12.04
C ARG A 75 -2.51 43.59 12.93
N SER A 76 -2.39 43.83 14.21
CA SER A 76 -3.16 43.27 15.33
C SER A 76 -3.88 44.41 16.06
N LEU A 77 -4.59 44.08 17.16
CA LEU A 77 -5.23 44.92 18.20
C LEU A 77 -6.77 44.81 18.24
N PRO A 78 -7.45 45.16 19.35
CA PRO A 78 -6.93 45.51 20.69
C PRO A 78 -7.49 44.61 21.84
N ARG A 79 -7.05 44.89 23.07
CA ARG A 79 -7.80 44.59 24.32
C ARG A 79 -8.46 45.87 24.83
N GLY A 80 -9.58 45.74 25.53
CA GLY A 80 -10.20 46.78 26.37
C GLY A 80 -10.58 46.21 27.75
N GLN A 81 -10.82 47.06 28.74
CA GLN A 81 -11.11 46.68 30.13
C GLN A 81 -12.37 47.35 30.68
N SER A 82 -12.96 46.69 31.69
CA SER A 82 -13.87 47.21 32.72
C SER A 82 -15.12 48.00 32.31
N GLN A 83 -16.29 47.42 32.63
CA GLN A 83 -17.08 47.90 33.77
C GLN A 83 -17.89 46.74 34.39
N GLN A 84 -18.28 46.86 35.66
CA GLN A 84 -19.12 45.90 36.38
C GLN A 84 -20.50 46.50 36.65
N LEU A 85 -21.52 45.65 36.74
CA LEU A 85 -22.75 45.90 37.51
C LEU A 85 -23.11 44.63 38.30
N HIS A 86 -23.93 44.80 39.35
CA HIS A 86 -24.17 43.80 40.39
C HIS A 86 -25.35 42.86 40.10
N ASP A 87 -25.18 41.59 40.48
CA ASP A 87 -25.98 40.82 41.47
C ASP A 87 -25.35 39.40 41.54
N GLY A 88 -25.37 38.61 42.62
CA GLY A 88 -26.15 38.66 43.86
C GLY A 88 -26.73 37.25 44.11
N THR A 89 -25.99 36.28 44.67
CA THR A 89 -25.94 36.07 46.13
C THR A 89 -24.92 34.99 46.57
N THR A 90 -24.46 35.11 47.83
CA THR A 90 -23.93 34.14 48.83
C THR A 90 -24.08 32.62 48.56
N ASN A 91 -23.28 31.66 49.09
CA ASN A 91 -22.18 31.60 50.10
C ASN A 91 -21.51 30.18 50.04
N SER A 92 -20.45 29.75 50.76
CA SER A 92 -19.29 30.36 51.45
C SER A 92 -18.39 29.26 52.08
N TYR A 93 -17.11 29.55 52.39
CA TYR A 93 -16.17 28.76 53.24
C TYR A 93 -15.68 27.38 52.71
N SER A 94 -14.50 26.87 53.06
CA SER A 94 -13.33 27.44 53.78
C SER A 94 -12.03 26.84 53.22
N GLY A 95 -10.88 27.51 53.42
CA GLY A 95 -9.57 26.98 53.04
C GLY A 95 -8.58 27.01 54.21
N PHE A 96 -7.45 26.32 54.06
CA PHE A 96 -6.29 26.45 54.94
C PHE A 96 -4.98 26.32 54.14
N VAL A 97 -3.98 27.09 54.55
CA VAL A 97 -2.60 27.09 54.01
C VAL A 97 -1.66 27.04 55.20
N HIS A 98 -0.57 26.25 55.12
CA HIS A 98 0.62 26.40 55.96
C HIS A 98 1.89 26.00 55.18
N SER A 99 3.06 26.37 55.71
CA SER A 99 4.34 26.41 55.00
C SER A 99 5.51 25.92 55.89
N CYS A 100 6.76 26.20 55.48
CA CYS A 100 8.03 25.95 56.20
C CYS A 100 8.53 24.47 56.25
N THR A 101 9.83 24.14 56.31
CA THR A 101 11.09 24.93 56.16
C THR A 101 12.26 24.03 55.70
N LYS A 102 13.43 24.61 55.39
CA LYS A 102 14.70 23.89 55.14
C LYS A 102 15.46 23.54 56.44
N SER A 103 16.30 22.51 56.40
CA SER A 103 17.52 22.35 57.23
C SER A 103 18.55 21.43 56.52
N SER A 104 19.79 21.28 57.04
CA SER A 104 20.95 20.74 56.30
C SER A 104 22.14 20.29 57.17
N CYS A 105 22.86 19.21 56.78
CA CYS A 105 24.25 18.75 57.11
C CYS A 105 24.52 17.46 56.27
N SER A 106 25.63 17.18 55.54
CA SER A 106 27.09 16.99 55.84
C SER A 106 27.41 15.72 56.69
N SER A 107 28.40 14.85 56.39
CA SER A 107 29.41 14.73 55.30
C SER A 107 30.13 13.34 55.29
N HIS A 108 30.98 13.05 54.27
CA HIS A 108 31.92 11.88 54.11
C HIS A 108 31.30 10.46 53.88
N ASP A 109 31.95 9.46 53.27
CA ASP A 109 32.93 9.37 52.15
C ASP A 109 32.83 7.95 51.50
N PRO A 110 33.55 7.57 50.41
CA PRO A 110 33.05 6.55 49.46
C PRO A 110 33.74 5.17 49.47
N THR A 111 33.03 4.13 49.01
CA THR A 111 33.60 3.03 48.17
C THR A 111 32.51 2.12 47.56
N SER A 112 32.87 1.37 46.52
CA SER A 112 32.07 0.38 45.76
C SER A 112 30.89 0.92 44.91
N THR A 113 30.89 0.59 43.61
CA THR A 113 29.83 1.00 42.65
C THR A 113 29.50 -0.10 41.63
N THR A 114 29.04 -1.26 42.10
CA THR A 114 28.32 -2.23 41.25
C THR A 114 26.91 -1.71 40.96
N ARG A 115 26.72 -0.99 39.85
CA ARG A 115 25.41 -0.47 39.44
C ARG A 115 24.58 -1.54 38.71
N GLY A 116 23.60 -2.10 39.41
CA GLY A 116 22.48 -2.82 38.80
C GLY A 116 21.58 -1.92 37.92
N PRO A 117 20.61 -2.50 37.21
CA PRO A 117 19.74 -1.76 36.29
C PRO A 117 18.91 -0.70 37.02
N ARG A 118 18.79 0.49 36.42
CA ARG A 118 18.03 1.60 37.01
C ARG A 118 16.54 1.38 36.79
N LEU A 119 15.82 1.07 37.87
CA LEU A 119 14.36 1.22 37.92
C LEU A 119 14.02 2.71 37.74
N PHE A 120 13.34 3.06 36.66
CA PHE A 120 12.77 4.39 36.48
C PHE A 120 11.54 4.53 37.40
N PRO A 121 11.41 5.62 38.18
CA PRO A 121 10.22 5.86 38.98
C PRO A 121 9.04 6.20 38.06
N PHE A 122 8.10 5.26 37.91
CA PHE A 122 6.85 5.47 37.19
C PHE A 122 5.98 6.50 37.93
N PHE A 123 6.12 7.77 37.56
CA PHE A 123 5.11 8.78 37.87
C PHE A 123 3.84 8.48 37.06
N SER A 124 2.96 7.66 37.64
CA SER A 124 1.62 7.42 37.11
C SER A 124 0.83 8.73 37.15
N THR A 125 0.86 9.47 36.04
CA THR A 125 -0.15 10.48 35.73
C THR A 125 -1.48 9.75 35.55
N LYS A 126 -2.22 9.60 36.66
CA LYS A 126 -3.61 9.13 36.65
C LYS A 126 -4.47 10.14 35.90
N THR A 127 -4.46 10.05 34.57
CA THR A 127 -5.48 10.62 33.71
C THR A 127 -6.81 10.05 34.20
N SER A 128 -7.67 10.92 34.73
CA SER A 128 -8.97 10.50 35.22
C SER A 128 -9.85 10.15 34.02
N HIS A 129 -9.74 8.91 33.53
CA HIS A 129 -10.76 8.29 32.70
C HIS A 129 -12.05 8.24 33.51
N ARG A 130 -12.83 9.33 33.48
CA ARG A 130 -14.27 9.25 33.68
C ARG A 130 -14.75 8.15 32.72
N PRO A 131 -15.47 7.12 33.20
CA PRO A 131 -16.06 6.16 32.28
C PRO A 131 -16.91 6.94 31.28
N ARG A 132 -16.82 6.59 29.99
CA ARG A 132 -17.76 7.11 29.01
C ARG A 132 -19.17 6.77 29.52
N PRO A 133 -20.16 7.67 29.44
CA PRO A 133 -21.54 7.29 29.71
C PRO A 133 -21.90 6.09 28.81
N PRO A 134 -22.73 5.15 29.29
CA PRO A 134 -23.08 3.98 28.50
C PRO A 134 -23.62 4.42 27.14
N VAL A 135 -23.14 3.79 26.08
CA VAL A 135 -23.70 3.98 24.74
C VAL A 135 -25.13 3.45 24.81
N LEU A 136 -26.11 4.36 24.70
CA LEU A 136 -27.50 3.99 24.52
C LEU A 136 -27.63 3.48 23.09
N CYS A 137 -28.11 2.25 22.93
CA CYS A 137 -28.37 1.64 21.63
C CYS A 137 -29.87 1.40 21.45
N GLU A 138 -30.33 1.48 20.21
CA GLU A 138 -31.71 1.23 19.80
C GLU A 138 -31.77 0.13 18.75
N TRP A 139 -32.71 -0.80 18.92
CA TRP A 139 -33.00 -1.83 17.92
C TRP A 139 -33.77 -1.24 16.74
N LYS A 140 -33.06 -0.86 15.68
CA LYS A 140 -33.65 -0.27 14.47
C LYS A 140 -33.94 -1.37 13.44
N PHE A 141 -35.13 -1.34 12.84
CA PHE A 141 -35.52 -2.27 11.77
C PHE A 141 -34.71 -2.00 10.50
N ALA A 142 -34.22 -3.07 9.86
CA ALA A 142 -33.27 -2.98 8.75
C ALA A 142 -33.79 -3.55 7.42
N GLY A 143 -34.85 -4.36 7.44
CA GLY A 143 -35.41 -5.07 6.28
C GLY A 143 -35.94 -6.46 6.66
N GLN A 144 -36.59 -7.14 5.72
CA GLN A 144 -37.00 -8.54 5.84
C GLN A 144 -35.85 -9.49 5.45
N VAL A 145 -35.79 -10.67 6.07
CA VAL A 145 -34.77 -11.72 5.80
C VAL A 145 -34.73 -12.11 4.31
N ALA A 146 -35.87 -12.02 3.60
CA ALA A 146 -35.97 -12.28 2.16
C ALA A 146 -35.23 -11.26 1.27
N GLU A 147 -35.00 -10.03 1.74
CA GLU A 147 -34.26 -8.99 1.00
C GLU A 147 -32.75 -9.31 0.96
N PHE A 148 -32.24 -9.89 2.05
CA PHE A 148 -30.83 -10.25 2.20
C PHE A 148 -30.55 -11.63 1.62
N GLN A 149 -29.91 -11.68 0.43
CA GLN A 149 -29.53 -12.93 -0.22
C GLN A 149 -28.19 -13.46 0.30
N ASP A 150 -28.06 -14.78 0.47
CA ASP A 150 -26.79 -15.38 0.93
C ASP A 150 -25.65 -15.15 -0.09
N GLY A 151 -24.46 -14.83 0.41
CA GLY A 151 -23.31 -14.38 -0.38
C GLY A 151 -23.42 -12.95 -0.90
N THR A 152 -24.25 -12.10 -0.30
CA THR A 152 -24.38 -10.68 -0.67
C THR A 152 -24.21 -9.73 0.51
N VAL A 153 -23.85 -8.48 0.22
CA VAL A 153 -23.73 -7.39 1.18
C VAL A 153 -24.66 -6.25 0.76
N HIS A 154 -25.37 -5.69 1.74
CA HIS A 154 -26.38 -4.65 1.54
C HIS A 154 -26.00 -3.39 2.32
N ARG A 155 -26.23 -2.24 1.70
CA ARG A 155 -26.13 -0.94 2.38
C ARG A 155 -27.44 -0.66 3.10
N VAL A 156 -27.40 -0.53 4.43
CA VAL A 156 -28.52 0.00 5.21
C VAL A 156 -28.09 1.30 5.89
N GLU A 157 -29.02 2.23 6.03
CA GLU A 157 -28.79 3.57 6.56
C GLU A 157 -29.84 3.86 7.63
N PHE A 158 -29.37 4.16 8.83
CA PHE A 158 -30.21 4.46 9.99
C PHE A 158 -30.16 5.96 10.27
N PRO A 159 -31.28 6.70 10.11
CA PRO A 159 -31.36 8.08 10.55
C PRO A 159 -31.01 8.24 12.04
N GLN A 160 -30.36 9.35 12.37
CA GLN A 160 -29.98 9.73 13.73
C GLN A 160 -30.47 11.13 14.03
N THR A 161 -30.86 11.38 15.28
CA THR A 161 -31.21 12.72 15.74
C THR A 161 -29.94 13.45 16.18
N ASN A 162 -29.68 14.64 15.61
CA ASN A 162 -28.50 15.48 15.86
C ASN A 162 -27.14 14.94 15.33
N TYR A 163 -27.12 13.84 14.58
CA TYR A 163 -25.91 13.28 13.96
C TYR A 163 -26.18 12.89 12.49
N GLU A 164 -25.12 12.68 11.72
CA GLU A 164 -25.21 12.08 10.38
C GLU A 164 -25.79 10.65 10.45
N PRO A 165 -26.49 10.16 9.40
CA PRO A 165 -27.04 8.81 9.38
C PRO A 165 -25.97 7.73 9.56
N THR A 166 -26.25 6.74 10.41
CA THR A 166 -25.35 5.59 10.59
C THR A 166 -25.52 4.62 9.42
N VAL A 167 -24.53 4.60 8.53
CA VAL A 167 -24.50 3.66 7.39
C VAL A 167 -23.77 2.39 7.78
N VAL A 168 -24.38 1.23 7.51
CA VAL A 168 -23.83 -0.10 7.81
C VAL A 168 -23.75 -0.97 6.55
N SER A 169 -22.97 -2.05 6.65
CA SER A 169 -22.97 -3.17 5.71
C SER A 169 -23.59 -4.39 6.38
N LEU A 170 -24.74 -4.84 5.89
CA LEU A 170 -25.35 -6.11 6.27
C LEU A 170 -24.89 -7.20 5.31
N ALA A 171 -24.11 -8.16 5.80
CA ALA A 171 -23.65 -9.32 5.05
C ALA A 171 -24.48 -10.55 5.43
N ARG A 172 -25.04 -11.26 4.45
CA ARG A 172 -25.63 -12.59 4.68
C ARG A 172 -24.72 -13.67 4.11
N THR A 173 -24.42 -14.68 4.92
CA THR A 173 -23.54 -15.80 4.58
C THR A 173 -23.79 -16.97 5.53
N GLU A 174 -23.79 -18.19 4.99
CA GLU A 174 -24.07 -19.43 5.75
C GLU A 174 -25.43 -19.35 6.49
N GLY A 175 -26.43 -18.74 5.85
CA GLY A 175 -27.77 -18.52 6.38
C GLY A 175 -27.89 -17.37 7.39
N ARG A 176 -26.77 -16.87 7.95
CA ARG A 176 -26.72 -15.87 9.02
C ARG A 176 -26.50 -14.45 8.49
N ILE A 177 -27.02 -13.45 9.21
CA ILE A 177 -26.85 -12.03 8.89
C ILE A 177 -25.92 -11.39 9.93
N TYR A 178 -24.87 -10.71 9.45
CA TYR A 178 -23.89 -9.98 10.24
C TYR A 178 -23.92 -8.49 9.87
N CYS A 179 -23.71 -7.60 10.85
CA CYS A 179 -23.75 -6.16 10.63
C CYS A 179 -22.43 -5.49 11.04
N VAL A 180 -21.81 -4.77 10.11
CA VAL A 180 -20.54 -4.06 10.34
C VAL A 180 -20.58 -2.62 9.82
N GLY A 181 -19.64 -1.78 10.26
CA GLY A 181 -19.47 -0.42 9.75
C GLY A 181 -19.33 -0.36 8.21
N ALA A 182 -19.93 0.64 7.56
CA ALA A 182 -19.96 0.71 6.09
C ALA A 182 -18.62 1.07 5.42
N SER A 183 -17.61 1.53 6.17
CA SER A 183 -16.33 1.99 5.62
C SER A 183 -15.18 1.07 6.01
N CYS A 184 -14.34 0.74 5.03
CA CYS A 184 -13.07 0.06 5.24
C CYS A 184 -12.07 0.99 5.94
N SER A 185 -11.55 0.59 7.09
CA SER A 185 -10.57 1.34 7.90
C SER A 185 -9.20 1.56 7.26
N HIS A 186 -8.96 1.06 6.03
CA HIS A 186 -7.77 1.43 5.24
C HIS A 186 -7.89 2.85 4.67
N TYR A 187 -8.74 3.04 3.64
CA TYR A 187 -8.97 4.34 2.96
C TYR A 187 -10.48 4.61 2.73
N SER A 188 -11.35 4.26 3.68
CA SER A 188 -12.80 4.54 3.69
C SER A 188 -13.61 3.95 2.50
N ALA A 189 -13.15 2.86 1.89
CA ALA A 189 -13.89 2.20 0.81
C ALA A 189 -15.26 1.66 1.30
N PRO A 190 -16.35 1.75 0.50
CA PRO A 190 -17.65 1.24 0.89
C PRO A 190 -17.66 -0.29 0.93
N LEU A 191 -17.77 -0.90 2.12
CA LEU A 191 -17.73 -2.36 2.29
C LEU A 191 -18.96 -3.06 1.70
N TYR A 192 -20.09 -2.37 1.59
CA TYR A 192 -21.28 -2.85 0.88
C TYR A 192 -21.12 -2.97 -0.66
N HIS A 193 -19.98 -2.56 -1.22
CA HIS A 193 -19.58 -2.92 -2.60
C HIS A 193 -18.53 -4.04 -2.66
N GLY A 194 -18.13 -4.60 -1.52
CA GLY A 194 -17.15 -5.68 -1.39
C GLY A 194 -17.67 -7.06 -1.79
N VAL A 195 -16.94 -8.09 -1.37
CA VAL A 195 -17.39 -9.50 -1.42
C VAL A 195 -17.34 -10.10 -0.02
N VAL A 196 -18.07 -11.21 0.17
CA VAL A 196 -18.06 -11.98 1.42
C VAL A 196 -17.71 -13.44 1.14
N ASP A 197 -16.83 -13.98 1.97
CA ASP A 197 -16.34 -15.36 1.95
C ASP A 197 -16.39 -15.91 3.38
N LYS A 198 -17.25 -16.91 3.63
CA LYS A 198 -17.58 -17.39 4.99
C LYS A 198 -17.83 -16.20 5.93
N HIS A 199 -17.15 -16.13 7.07
CA HIS A 199 -17.22 -15.03 8.02
C HIS A 199 -16.37 -13.80 7.68
N THR A 200 -15.86 -13.64 6.46
CA THR A 200 -14.94 -12.54 6.07
C THR A 200 -15.59 -11.60 5.06
N ILE A 201 -15.48 -10.29 5.27
CA ILE A 201 -15.85 -9.25 4.31
C ILE A 201 -14.61 -8.54 3.77
N THR A 202 -14.51 -8.41 2.45
CA THR A 202 -13.32 -7.91 1.76
C THR A 202 -13.56 -6.59 1.02
N CYS A 203 -12.66 -5.63 1.25
CA CYS A 203 -12.66 -4.29 0.68
C CYS A 203 -12.59 -4.28 -0.85
N PRO A 204 -13.55 -3.65 -1.56
CA PRO A 204 -13.62 -3.67 -3.02
C PRO A 204 -12.49 -2.91 -3.73
N TRP A 205 -11.73 -2.09 -3.00
CA TRP A 205 -10.65 -1.29 -3.59
C TRP A 205 -9.29 -1.97 -3.45
N HIS A 206 -8.99 -2.58 -2.30
CA HIS A 206 -7.62 -2.89 -1.87
C HIS A 206 -7.42 -4.30 -1.26
N ASP A 207 -8.43 -5.18 -1.25
CA ASP A 207 -8.37 -6.55 -0.69
C ASP A 207 -8.13 -6.67 0.84
N ALA A 208 -8.05 -5.55 1.54
CA ALA A 208 -8.13 -5.50 3.01
C ALA A 208 -9.42 -6.17 3.50
N ALA A 209 -9.31 -7.14 4.41
CA ALA A 209 -10.43 -7.99 4.80
C ALA A 209 -10.62 -8.08 6.32
N PHE A 210 -11.88 -8.25 6.75
CA PHE A 210 -12.30 -8.20 8.15
C PHE A 210 -13.19 -9.38 8.52
N ASP A 211 -13.05 -9.88 9.75
CA ASP A 211 -13.96 -10.87 10.32
C ASP A 211 -15.30 -10.20 10.68
N LEU A 212 -16.40 -10.66 10.07
CA LEU A 212 -17.76 -10.14 10.24
C LEU A 212 -18.31 -10.25 11.68
N ARG A 213 -17.71 -11.10 12.52
CA ARG A 213 -18.15 -11.37 13.90
C ARG A 213 -17.41 -10.49 14.91
N THR A 214 -16.20 -10.03 14.58
CA THR A 214 -15.32 -9.31 15.52
C THR A 214 -14.78 -7.98 15.00
N GLY A 215 -14.99 -7.67 13.72
CA GLY A 215 -14.51 -6.46 13.04
C GLY A 215 -12.99 -6.44 12.83
N ARG A 216 -12.25 -7.44 13.32
CA ARG A 216 -10.79 -7.49 13.27
C ARG A 216 -10.30 -7.65 11.82
N PRO A 217 -9.19 -6.99 11.45
CA PRO A 217 -8.42 -7.34 10.27
C PRO A 217 -8.04 -8.82 10.23
N VAL A 218 -8.29 -9.46 9.09
CA VAL A 218 -7.80 -10.79 8.74
C VAL A 218 -6.65 -10.66 7.74
N ARG A 219 -6.87 -9.87 6.67
CA ARG A 219 -5.92 -9.68 5.56
C ARG A 219 -5.59 -8.21 5.36
N GLY A 220 -4.32 -7.91 5.06
CA GLY A 220 -3.87 -6.56 4.76
C GLY A 220 -4.34 -6.04 3.38
N PRO A 221 -4.23 -4.73 3.11
CA PRO A 221 -3.58 -3.71 3.92
C PRO A 221 -4.54 -3.00 4.88
N VAL A 222 -4.55 -3.37 6.16
CA VAL A 222 -5.30 -2.67 7.22
C VAL A 222 -4.82 -3.05 8.64
N LEU A 223 -4.84 -2.06 9.54
CA LEU A 223 -4.46 -2.19 10.96
C LEU A 223 -5.65 -2.07 11.92
N ASP A 224 -6.53 -1.09 11.68
CA ASP A 224 -7.71 -0.83 12.51
C ASP A 224 -8.89 -1.77 12.21
N ALA A 225 -9.67 -2.10 13.23
CA ALA A 225 -10.92 -2.84 13.11
C ALA A 225 -12.07 -1.92 12.64
N ILE A 226 -13.13 -2.55 12.11
CA ILE A 226 -14.41 -1.90 11.83
C ILE A 226 -15.42 -2.17 12.97
N PRO A 227 -16.38 -1.28 13.24
CA PRO A 227 -17.48 -1.54 14.17
C PRO A 227 -18.28 -2.80 13.77
N VAL A 228 -18.81 -3.50 14.77
CA VAL A 228 -19.74 -4.63 14.62
C VAL A 228 -20.97 -4.33 15.47
N TYR A 229 -22.15 -4.43 14.85
CA TYR A 229 -23.43 -4.17 15.51
C TYR A 229 -24.17 -5.50 15.72
N LYS A 230 -24.86 -5.66 16.85
CA LYS A 230 -25.63 -6.89 17.09
C LYS A 230 -26.80 -6.96 16.10
N VAL A 231 -27.15 -8.17 15.67
CA VAL A 231 -28.29 -8.44 14.81
C VAL A 231 -29.23 -9.39 15.55
N LYS A 232 -30.52 -9.13 15.52
CA LYS A 232 -31.54 -10.10 15.93
C LYS A 232 -32.59 -10.27 14.84
N LEU A 233 -33.16 -11.47 14.78
CA LEU A 233 -34.30 -11.78 13.94
C LEU A 233 -35.53 -11.87 14.84
N VAL A 234 -36.63 -11.25 14.41
CA VAL A 234 -37.94 -11.37 15.06
C VAL A 234 -38.91 -11.74 13.94
N GLU A 235 -39.36 -13.01 13.93
CA GLU A 235 -40.01 -13.61 12.76
C GLU A 235 -39.10 -13.43 11.52
N GLU A 236 -39.61 -12.91 10.41
CA GLU A 236 -38.83 -12.60 9.20
C GLU A 236 -38.15 -11.22 9.24
N ALA A 237 -38.32 -10.42 10.30
CA ALA A 237 -37.80 -9.05 10.39
C ALA A 237 -36.40 -8.98 10.99
N VAL A 238 -35.48 -8.28 10.31
CA VAL A 238 -34.10 -8.03 10.75
C VAL A 238 -34.03 -6.72 11.55
N TYR A 239 -33.45 -6.77 12.75
CA TYR A 239 -33.17 -5.61 13.59
C TYR A 239 -31.68 -5.52 13.93
N VAL A 240 -31.16 -4.30 13.96
CA VAL A 240 -29.76 -4.01 14.31
C VAL A 240 -29.70 -3.13 15.56
N ASP A 241 -28.79 -3.46 16.47
CA ASP A 241 -28.50 -2.71 17.70
C ASP A 241 -27.60 -1.50 17.38
N ILE A 242 -28.20 -0.34 17.14
CA ILE A 242 -27.52 0.86 16.63
C ILE A 242 -27.33 1.90 17.76
N PRO A 243 -26.10 2.38 18.01
CA PRO A 243 -25.83 3.51 18.89
C PRO A 243 -26.66 4.75 18.57
N THR A 244 -27.18 5.45 19.59
CA THR A 244 -27.85 6.76 19.44
C THR A 244 -26.88 7.94 19.43
N ASN A 245 -25.59 7.67 19.63
CA ASN A 245 -24.49 8.62 19.46
C ASN A 245 -23.58 8.18 18.30
N HIS A 246 -22.72 9.09 17.83
CA HIS A 246 -21.77 8.79 16.78
C HIS A 246 -20.60 7.94 17.34
N GLU A 247 -20.67 6.62 17.18
CA GLU A 247 -19.48 5.76 17.31
C GLU A 247 -18.44 6.09 16.22
N PRO A 248 -17.14 5.90 16.48
CA PRO A 248 -16.11 6.18 15.48
C PRO A 248 -16.21 5.18 14.31
N ASP A 249 -15.96 5.65 13.09
CA ASP A 249 -16.00 4.81 11.87
C ASP A 249 -15.12 3.55 11.97
N PHE A 250 -14.03 3.64 12.75
CA PHE A 250 -13.00 2.62 12.93
C PHE A 250 -12.64 2.49 14.42
N VAL A 251 -12.21 1.30 14.83
CA VAL A 251 -11.91 0.96 16.24
C VAL A 251 -10.52 0.32 16.32
N LEU A 252 -9.74 0.63 17.37
CA LEU A 252 -8.51 -0.11 17.64
C LEU A 252 -8.84 -1.59 17.95
N PRO A 253 -8.09 -2.57 17.42
CA PRO A 253 -8.29 -3.97 17.77
C PRO A 253 -8.21 -4.20 19.28
N LYS A 254 -9.13 -5.01 19.83
CA LYS A 254 -9.10 -5.41 21.24
C LYS A 254 -7.77 -6.11 21.53
N ARG A 255 -7.03 -5.61 22.52
CA ARG A 255 -5.68 -6.04 22.94
C ARG A 255 -5.66 -6.34 24.44
N ALA A 256 -4.73 -7.19 24.87
CA ALA A 256 -4.55 -7.48 26.29
C ALA A 256 -4.08 -6.23 27.07
N VAL A 257 -4.41 -6.18 28.36
CA VAL A 257 -3.74 -5.29 29.31
C VAL A 257 -2.31 -5.82 29.50
N LEU A 258 -1.31 -4.94 29.49
CA LEU A 258 0.09 -5.33 29.60
C LEU A 258 0.46 -5.62 31.05
N ASP A 259 0.78 -6.88 31.34
CA ASP A 259 1.47 -7.31 32.56
C ASP A 259 2.65 -8.20 32.17
N PHE A 260 3.84 -7.60 32.06
CA PHE A 260 5.09 -8.29 31.72
C PHE A 260 5.49 -9.38 32.74
N THR A 261 4.85 -9.46 33.91
CA THR A 261 5.08 -10.56 34.86
C THR A 261 4.38 -11.87 34.46
N LYS A 262 3.45 -11.83 33.48
CA LYS A 262 2.71 -13.00 32.99
C LYS A 262 3.44 -13.78 31.90
N ASP A 263 4.38 -13.15 31.21
CA ASP A 263 5.08 -13.75 30.07
C ASP A 263 6.51 -13.19 29.99
N PRO A 264 7.54 -13.94 30.40
CA PRO A 264 8.91 -13.44 30.47
C PRO A 264 9.60 -13.38 29.09
N ARG A 265 8.94 -13.83 28.02
CA ARG A 265 9.55 -13.99 26.69
C ARG A 265 9.77 -12.65 26.00
N ARG A 266 10.85 -12.56 25.23
CA ARG A 266 11.18 -11.45 24.33
C ARG A 266 11.02 -11.86 22.88
N PHE A 267 10.12 -11.20 22.16
CA PHE A 267 9.95 -11.34 20.72
C PHE A 267 10.63 -10.17 20.00
N LEU A 268 11.56 -10.49 19.09
CA LEU A 268 12.37 -9.52 18.37
C LEU A 268 11.90 -9.36 16.92
N LEU A 269 11.76 -8.13 16.45
CA LEU A 269 11.38 -7.81 15.08
C LEU A 269 12.50 -6.98 14.42
N VAL A 270 13.02 -7.46 13.29
CA VAL A 270 14.12 -6.83 12.55
C VAL A 270 13.60 -6.22 11.25
N GLY A 271 13.38 -4.91 11.26
CA GLY A 271 12.94 -4.08 10.12
C GLY A 271 11.58 -3.41 10.34
N GLY A 272 11.54 -2.07 10.32
CA GLY A 272 10.33 -1.23 10.52
C GLY A 272 9.32 -1.24 9.35
N GLY A 273 8.97 -2.41 8.83
CA GLY A 273 8.08 -2.60 7.68
C GLY A 273 6.59 -2.73 8.04
N ALA A 274 5.76 -2.91 7.00
CA ALA A 274 4.32 -3.20 7.16
C ALA A 274 4.08 -4.50 7.96
N ALA A 275 4.93 -5.50 7.71
CA ALA A 275 4.94 -6.78 8.44
C ALA A 275 5.25 -6.59 9.93
N ALA A 276 6.10 -5.64 10.31
CA ALA A 276 6.35 -5.35 11.72
C ALA A 276 5.14 -4.70 12.37
N ALA A 277 4.56 -3.66 11.76
CA ALA A 277 3.37 -2.97 12.28
C ALA A 277 2.21 -3.95 12.57
N SER A 278 1.87 -4.79 11.59
CA SER A 278 0.80 -5.78 11.74
C SER A 278 1.16 -6.94 12.67
N CYS A 279 2.43 -7.36 12.74
CA CYS A 279 2.89 -8.37 13.70
C CYS A 279 2.75 -7.87 15.15
N ILE A 280 3.21 -6.65 15.44
CA ILE A 280 3.12 -6.04 16.78
C ILE A 280 1.66 -5.96 17.24
N GLU A 281 0.77 -5.44 16.38
CA GLU A 281 -0.65 -5.31 16.71
C GLU A 281 -1.33 -6.68 16.85
N GLU A 282 -0.99 -7.67 16.02
CA GLU A 282 -1.56 -9.02 16.10
C GLU A 282 -1.05 -9.81 17.33
N LEU A 283 0.20 -9.64 17.75
CA LEU A 283 0.74 -10.21 18.99
C LEU A 283 -0.05 -9.70 20.20
N ARG A 284 -0.23 -8.38 20.32
CA ARG A 284 -0.98 -7.75 21.42
C ARG A 284 -2.48 -8.05 21.35
N ALA A 285 -3.06 -8.16 20.15
CA ALA A 285 -4.45 -8.57 19.94
C ALA A 285 -4.68 -10.09 20.11
N SER A 286 -3.61 -10.90 20.14
CA SER A 286 -3.65 -12.34 20.42
C SER A 286 -3.23 -12.69 21.85
N GLY A 287 -3.03 -11.68 22.72
CA GLY A 287 -2.82 -11.86 24.15
C GLY A 287 -1.35 -11.89 24.63
N PHE A 288 -0.37 -11.68 23.74
CA PHE A 288 1.03 -11.65 24.12
C PHE A 288 1.33 -10.47 25.05
N GLN A 289 1.81 -10.76 26.26
CA GLN A 289 2.15 -9.77 27.28
C GLN A 289 3.65 -9.57 27.47
N GLY A 290 4.50 -10.39 26.84
CA GLY A 290 5.94 -10.31 26.95
C GLY A 290 6.57 -9.11 26.23
N GLU A 291 7.89 -9.02 26.27
CA GLU A 291 8.65 -7.93 25.67
C GLU A 291 8.59 -8.02 24.14
N ILE A 292 8.33 -6.89 23.46
CA ILE A 292 8.49 -6.77 22.02
C ILE A 292 9.58 -5.72 21.76
N VAL A 293 10.61 -6.09 21.00
CA VAL A 293 11.67 -5.18 20.56
C VAL A 293 11.60 -5.02 19.05
N LEU A 294 11.49 -3.79 18.56
CA LEU A 294 11.56 -3.46 17.13
C LEU A 294 12.89 -2.76 16.82
N VAL A 295 13.73 -3.41 16.01
CA VAL A 295 14.96 -2.82 15.48
C VAL A 295 14.73 -2.34 14.04
N SER A 296 15.11 -1.11 13.74
CA SER A 296 14.92 -0.50 12.42
C SER A 296 16.04 0.47 12.09
N GLU A 297 16.64 0.32 10.91
CA GLU A 297 17.61 1.26 10.36
C GLU A 297 16.96 2.61 10.02
N GLU A 298 15.71 2.62 9.54
CA GLU A 298 14.98 3.88 9.37
C GLU A 298 14.64 4.50 10.74
N PRO A 299 14.85 5.82 10.93
CA PRO A 299 14.66 6.53 12.21
C PRO A 299 13.19 6.84 12.51
N ASN A 300 12.25 6.10 11.92
CA ASN A 300 10.81 6.37 11.95
C ASN A 300 10.06 5.12 12.42
N THR A 301 8.87 5.31 13.00
CA THR A 301 7.89 4.22 13.11
C THR A 301 7.43 3.78 11.71
N PRO A 302 6.89 2.56 11.53
CA PRO A 302 6.48 2.04 10.23
C PRO A 302 5.61 2.99 9.41
N ILE A 303 5.92 3.11 8.10
CA ILE A 303 5.31 4.09 7.17
C ILE A 303 4.55 3.45 6.02
N ASP A 304 3.47 4.09 5.57
CA ASP A 304 2.72 3.79 4.34
C ASP A 304 3.60 4.08 3.09
N ARG A 305 4.30 3.05 2.61
CA ARG A 305 5.15 3.15 1.41
C ARG A 305 4.35 3.32 0.10
N PRO A 306 3.17 2.69 -0.11
CA PRO A 306 2.34 2.93 -1.30
C PRO A 306 1.96 4.40 -1.56
N VAL A 307 1.89 5.23 -0.52
CA VAL A 307 1.62 6.68 -0.64
C VAL A 307 2.79 7.43 -1.29
N LEU A 308 4.04 6.99 -1.11
CA LEU A 308 5.24 7.70 -1.60
C LEU A 308 5.17 7.97 -3.10
N SER A 309 5.05 6.92 -3.93
CA SER A 309 4.99 7.03 -5.40
C SER A 309 3.74 7.73 -5.93
N LYS A 310 2.63 7.73 -5.18
CA LYS A 310 1.34 8.27 -5.61
C LYS A 310 1.15 9.74 -5.21
N ASN A 311 1.75 10.14 -4.09
CA ASN A 311 1.65 11.48 -3.51
C ASN A 311 2.96 11.89 -2.81
N MET A 312 3.99 12.15 -3.64
CA MET A 312 5.34 12.60 -3.29
C MET A 312 5.42 13.91 -2.45
N LEU A 313 4.28 14.50 -2.06
CA LEU A 313 4.18 15.80 -1.37
C LEU A 313 3.51 15.70 0.02
N ARG A 314 3.24 14.47 0.51
CA ARG A 314 2.73 14.21 1.86
C ARG A 314 3.75 14.61 2.94
N ARG A 315 3.29 15.20 4.05
CA ARG A 315 4.19 15.54 5.17
C ARG A 315 4.61 14.26 5.90
N LYS A 316 5.80 14.23 6.51
CA LYS A 316 6.35 13.07 7.24
C LYS A 316 5.34 12.38 8.19
N ARG A 317 4.56 13.16 8.95
CA ARG A 317 3.51 12.66 9.87
C ARG A 317 2.35 11.94 9.17
N GLU A 318 2.05 12.30 7.92
CA GLU A 318 0.95 11.75 7.08
C GLU A 318 1.41 10.51 6.28
N LEU A 319 2.62 10.02 6.57
CA LEU A 319 3.18 8.74 6.12
C LEU A 319 3.23 7.70 7.25
N LEU A 320 3.21 8.09 8.53
CA LEU A 320 3.29 7.16 9.65
C LEU A 320 2.00 6.32 9.74
N LEU A 321 2.12 5.01 9.92
CA LEU A 321 0.96 4.14 10.18
C LEU A 321 0.43 4.33 11.60
N ARG A 322 1.36 4.50 12.55
CA ARG A 322 1.11 4.87 13.95
C ARG A 322 2.28 5.75 14.43
N ASP A 323 2.03 6.65 15.38
CA ASP A 323 3.08 7.45 16.02
C ASP A 323 3.95 6.65 17.01
N ARG A 324 4.92 7.32 17.64
CA ARG A 324 5.86 6.68 18.57
C ARG A 324 5.18 6.23 19.86
N SER A 325 4.37 7.11 20.46
CA SER A 325 3.61 6.89 21.70
C SER A 325 2.69 5.66 21.60
N PHE A 326 2.01 5.46 20.47
CA PHE A 326 1.19 4.25 20.26
C PHE A 326 2.01 2.95 20.42
N TYR A 327 3.22 2.87 19.87
CA TYR A 327 4.05 1.69 20.03
C TYR A 327 4.69 1.59 21.43
N SER A 328 5.31 2.66 21.94
CA SER A 328 6.08 2.58 23.19
C SER A 328 5.24 2.67 24.45
N GLU A 329 4.15 3.44 24.44
CA GLU A 329 3.31 3.70 25.63
C GLU A 329 2.04 2.83 25.64
N GLU A 330 1.34 2.68 24.50
CA GLU A 330 0.13 1.86 24.46
C GLU A 330 0.38 0.35 24.24
N LEU A 331 1.41 -0.02 23.47
CA LEU A 331 1.74 -1.41 23.15
C LEU A 331 3.01 -1.94 23.84
N GLY A 332 3.72 -1.09 24.60
CA GLY A 332 4.91 -1.48 25.37
C GLY A 332 6.00 -2.11 24.51
N VAL A 333 6.35 -1.44 23.40
CA VAL A 333 7.39 -1.87 22.45
C VAL A 333 8.67 -1.07 22.67
N ASP A 334 9.81 -1.75 22.79
CA ASP A 334 11.13 -1.11 22.74
C ASP A 334 11.49 -0.77 21.28
N LEU A 335 11.70 0.52 21.02
CA LEU A 335 11.87 1.08 19.67
C LEU A 335 13.34 1.45 19.41
N ARG A 336 14.11 0.49 18.92
CA ARG A 336 15.50 0.65 18.46
C ARG A 336 15.53 1.17 17.00
N LEU A 337 15.04 2.40 16.82
CA LEU A 337 15.05 3.12 15.53
C LEU A 337 16.43 3.76 15.26
N GLY A 338 16.78 3.95 13.99
CA GLY A 338 18.11 4.45 13.62
C GLY A 338 19.24 3.46 13.97
N CYS A 339 18.95 2.16 13.92
CA CYS A 339 19.84 1.09 14.33
C CYS A 339 19.94 0.01 13.23
N THR A 340 21.13 -0.22 12.71
CA THR A 340 21.40 -1.23 11.67
C THR A 340 21.80 -2.55 12.35
N VAL A 341 21.11 -3.65 12.05
CA VAL A 341 21.53 -5.01 12.46
C VAL A 341 22.66 -5.47 11.54
N THR A 342 23.82 -5.74 12.12
CA THR A 342 25.03 -6.18 11.40
C THR A 342 25.15 -7.71 11.32
N LYS A 343 24.61 -8.42 12.33
CA LYS A 343 24.53 -9.88 12.36
C LYS A 343 23.25 -10.33 13.08
N LEU A 344 22.60 -11.36 12.57
CA LEU A 344 21.66 -12.21 13.30
C LEU A 344 22.24 -13.61 13.36
N ASP A 345 22.28 -14.19 14.57
CA ASP A 345 22.78 -15.53 14.86
C ASP A 345 21.61 -16.41 15.34
N PRO A 346 21.15 -17.39 14.54
CA PRO A 346 20.02 -18.25 14.90
C PRO A 346 20.36 -19.18 16.07
N LYS A 347 21.54 -19.82 16.03
CA LYS A 347 21.99 -20.78 17.06
C LYS A 347 22.17 -20.12 18.43
N ALA A 348 22.76 -18.93 18.47
CA ALA A 348 22.92 -18.17 19.71
C ALA A 348 21.69 -17.30 20.05
N LYS A 349 20.60 -17.40 19.29
CA LYS A 349 19.35 -16.62 19.41
C LYS A 349 19.57 -15.15 19.75
N GLN A 350 20.41 -14.48 18.96
CA GLN A 350 20.79 -13.08 19.21
C GLN A 350 20.98 -12.26 17.93
N VAL A 351 20.86 -10.93 18.06
CA VAL A 351 21.30 -9.97 17.03
C VAL A 351 22.38 -9.05 17.57
N THR A 352 23.29 -8.65 16.70
CA THR A 352 24.24 -7.55 16.90
C THR A 352 23.75 -6.35 16.10
N LEU A 353 23.62 -5.19 16.75
CA LEU A 353 23.21 -3.94 16.12
C LEU A 353 24.17 -2.79 16.47
N VAL A 354 24.26 -1.82 15.57
CA VAL A 354 24.99 -0.56 15.76
C VAL A 354 24.07 0.63 15.51
N LYS A 355 24.29 1.74 16.21
CA LYS A 355 23.58 2.99 15.93
C LYS A 355 24.07 3.57 14.60
N SER A 356 23.14 3.84 13.68
CA SER A 356 23.45 4.32 12.33
C SER A 356 23.95 5.77 12.40
N LYS A 357 25.16 6.04 11.88
CA LYS A 357 25.79 7.39 11.93
C LYS A 357 24.93 8.48 11.28
N THR A 358 24.03 8.11 10.37
CA THR A 358 23.08 8.99 9.64
C THR A 358 21.90 9.50 10.51
N THR A 359 22.12 9.80 11.79
CA THR A 359 21.06 10.30 12.70
C THR A 359 20.79 11.80 12.48
N LEU A 360 20.24 12.16 11.32
CA LEU A 360 19.59 13.46 11.13
C LEU A 360 18.14 13.40 11.62
N GLU A 361 17.94 13.70 12.91
CA GLU A 361 16.63 14.14 13.38
C GLU A 361 16.32 15.52 12.79
N VAL A 362 15.68 15.53 11.62
CA VAL A 362 15.14 16.74 10.98
C VAL A 362 14.01 17.30 11.85
N GLY A 363 14.39 18.06 12.88
CA GLY A 363 13.48 18.56 13.91
C GLY A 363 14.12 19.34 15.06
N VAL A 364 15.42 19.16 15.38
CA VAL A 364 16.07 19.87 16.51
C VAL A 364 17.28 20.69 16.04
N SER A 365 17.26 22.00 16.29
CA SER A 365 18.36 22.92 15.99
C SER A 365 19.35 23.05 17.16
N THR A 366 20.24 22.08 17.33
CA THR A 366 21.38 22.20 18.26
C THR A 366 22.54 22.94 17.61
N SER A 367 22.63 24.25 17.82
CA SER A 367 23.79 25.06 17.43
C SER A 367 24.97 24.78 18.37
N GLY A 368 25.82 23.82 18.02
CA GLY A 368 27.01 23.45 18.80
C GLY A 368 28.14 22.96 17.89
N SER A 369 29.12 23.82 17.62
CA SER A 369 30.36 23.43 16.95
C SER A 369 31.37 22.97 17.98
N SER A 370 31.87 21.74 17.85
CA SER A 370 33.08 21.27 18.54
C SER A 370 33.85 20.35 17.61
N SER A 371 35.18 20.42 17.67
CA SER A 371 36.06 19.93 16.62
C SER A 371 36.69 18.57 16.93
N GLY A 372 36.66 17.67 15.94
CA GLY A 372 37.77 16.75 15.65
C GLY A 372 38.36 15.94 16.81
N ALA A 373 37.61 14.95 17.29
CA ALA A 373 38.19 13.75 17.90
C ALA A 373 38.01 12.56 16.94
N ALA A 374 38.99 11.65 16.89
CA ALA A 374 38.85 10.41 16.14
C ALA A 374 38.07 9.39 16.97
N GLU A 375 36.75 9.36 16.80
CA GLU A 375 35.84 8.44 17.51
C GLU A 375 36.12 6.98 17.10
N THR A 376 36.98 6.34 17.88
CA THR A 376 37.16 4.89 17.93
C THR A 376 36.15 4.27 18.89
N ASP A 377 35.79 3.02 18.58
CA ASP A 377 34.70 2.25 19.17
C ASP A 377 33.27 2.79 18.91
N GLN A 378 32.44 1.94 18.31
CA GLN A 378 30.99 2.14 18.25
C GLN A 378 30.36 1.04 19.10
N ASP A 379 29.66 1.41 20.18
CA ASP A 379 28.96 0.47 21.06
C ASP A 379 28.12 -0.55 20.25
N GLN A 380 28.64 -1.76 20.12
CA GLN A 380 27.89 -2.87 19.52
C GLN A 380 26.94 -3.42 20.57
N ILE A 381 25.64 -3.28 20.31
CA ILE A 381 24.60 -3.77 21.21
C ILE A 381 24.22 -5.17 20.76
N VAL A 382 24.38 -6.15 21.64
CA VAL A 382 23.88 -7.51 21.43
C VAL A 382 22.54 -7.66 22.15
N LEU A 383 21.51 -8.15 21.45
CA LEU A 383 20.19 -8.43 22.01
C LEU A 383 19.83 -9.92 21.81
N PRO A 384 19.61 -10.69 22.88
CA PRO A 384 19.02 -12.03 22.79
C PRO A 384 17.53 -11.95 22.49
N TYR A 385 16.94 -13.05 22.02
CA TYR A 385 15.50 -13.23 21.79
C TYR A 385 15.04 -14.65 22.12
N ASP A 386 13.76 -14.84 22.45
CA ASP A 386 13.15 -16.17 22.49
C ASP A 386 12.71 -16.61 21.09
N LYS A 387 12.04 -15.69 20.37
CA LYS A 387 11.66 -15.82 18.95
C LYS A 387 11.93 -14.53 18.17
N CYS A 388 12.30 -14.64 16.89
CA CYS A 388 12.66 -13.50 16.05
C CYS A 388 11.96 -13.50 14.68
N LEU A 389 11.50 -12.34 14.23
CA LEU A 389 10.94 -12.10 12.91
C LEU A 389 11.84 -11.19 12.07
N VAL A 390 12.34 -11.71 10.94
CA VAL A 390 13.09 -10.96 9.93
C VAL A 390 12.12 -10.34 8.93
N CYS A 391 11.89 -9.03 9.05
CA CYS A 391 10.97 -8.25 8.22
C CYS A 391 11.66 -7.04 7.56
N THR A 392 12.94 -7.21 7.22
CA THR A 392 13.84 -6.23 6.61
C THR A 392 13.46 -5.81 5.18
N GLY A 393 12.58 -6.56 4.52
CA GLY A 393 12.09 -6.28 3.18
C GLY A 393 13.20 -6.32 2.11
N GLY A 394 13.31 -5.25 1.32
CA GLY A 394 14.38 -5.13 0.32
C GLY A 394 14.78 -3.69 0.02
N ARG A 395 15.99 -3.54 -0.52
CA ARG A 395 16.65 -2.28 -0.90
C ARG A 395 16.55 -2.03 -2.42
N PRO A 396 16.39 -0.78 -2.88
CA PRO A 396 16.35 -0.45 -4.31
C PRO A 396 17.62 -0.84 -5.06
N ARG A 397 17.45 -1.35 -6.28
CA ARG A 397 18.55 -1.57 -7.22
C ARG A 397 18.87 -0.26 -7.92
N VAL A 398 20.00 0.35 -7.56
CA VAL A 398 20.50 1.60 -8.15
C VAL A 398 21.69 1.26 -9.05
N THR A 399 21.47 1.22 -10.37
CA THR A 399 22.50 0.91 -11.38
C THR A 399 23.11 2.15 -12.04
N VAL A 400 22.61 3.34 -11.70
CA VAL A 400 23.06 4.63 -12.25
C VAL A 400 23.65 5.44 -11.09
N PRO A 401 24.96 5.73 -11.07
CA PRO A 401 25.59 6.55 -10.03
C PRO A 401 24.84 7.85 -9.75
N GLY A 402 24.54 8.10 -8.48
CA GLY A 402 23.86 9.32 -8.00
C GLY A 402 22.38 9.50 -8.42
N ALA A 403 21.77 8.54 -9.12
CA ALA A 403 20.33 8.52 -9.33
C ALA A 403 19.59 8.24 -8.00
N LEU A 404 18.51 8.98 -7.72
CA LEU A 404 17.77 8.82 -6.47
C LEU A 404 16.84 7.58 -6.54
N PRO A 405 16.84 6.69 -5.53
CA PRO A 405 15.83 5.64 -5.41
C PRO A 405 14.48 6.21 -4.94
N LEU A 406 13.46 5.35 -4.80
CA LEU A 406 12.20 5.69 -4.12
C LEU A 406 11.67 4.50 -3.30
N ARG A 407 11.95 4.48 -1.99
CA ARG A 407 11.58 3.42 -1.04
C ARG A 407 11.37 3.93 0.40
N THR A 408 12.16 4.89 0.85
CA THR A 408 12.10 5.48 2.20
C THR A 408 11.40 6.84 2.20
N ALA A 409 11.07 7.36 3.39
CA ALA A 409 10.60 8.74 3.52
C ALA A 409 11.67 9.79 3.16
N ALA A 410 12.96 9.48 3.32
CA ALA A 410 14.07 10.36 2.94
C ALA A 410 14.22 10.44 1.41
N ASP A 411 14.06 9.32 0.71
CA ASP A 411 14.11 9.26 -0.76
C ASP A 411 13.03 10.16 -1.38
N ALA A 412 11.81 10.05 -0.86
CA ALA A 412 10.68 10.85 -1.33
C ALA A 412 10.89 12.35 -1.08
N ALA A 413 11.46 12.72 0.07
CA ALA A 413 11.84 14.11 0.37
C ALA A 413 12.93 14.62 -0.59
N ALA A 414 14.01 13.85 -0.79
CA ALA A 414 15.11 14.23 -1.68
C ALA A 414 14.68 14.39 -3.15
N ILE A 415 13.72 13.58 -3.63
CA ILE A 415 13.10 13.80 -4.94
C ILE A 415 12.16 15.01 -4.91
N ALA A 416 11.38 15.21 -3.85
CA ALA A 416 10.45 16.33 -3.74
C ALA A 416 11.15 17.70 -3.70
N GLU A 417 12.31 17.80 -3.05
CA GLU A 417 13.18 18.98 -3.00
C GLU A 417 13.84 19.30 -4.35
N ARG A 418 14.19 18.25 -5.13
CA ARG A 418 14.85 18.36 -6.45
C ARG A 418 13.88 18.33 -7.63
N THR A 419 12.58 18.56 -7.41
CA THR A 419 11.58 18.59 -8.48
C THR A 419 10.68 19.80 -8.33
N ASN A 420 10.56 20.57 -9.41
CA ASN A 420 9.69 21.73 -9.55
C ASN A 420 9.00 21.65 -10.92
N GLN A 421 8.18 22.65 -11.24
CA GLN A 421 7.63 22.80 -12.58
C GLN A 421 8.77 22.98 -13.61
N GLN A 422 8.62 22.40 -14.80
CA GLN A 422 9.60 22.38 -15.92
C GLN A 422 10.92 21.61 -15.72
N GLU A 423 11.26 21.12 -14.52
CA GLU A 423 12.44 20.24 -14.33
C GLU A 423 12.36 19.00 -15.23
N GLN A 424 13.48 18.62 -15.85
CA GLN A 424 13.58 17.45 -16.72
C GLN A 424 14.00 16.22 -15.92
N VAL A 425 13.09 15.25 -15.75
CA VAL A 425 13.31 14.06 -14.92
C VAL A 425 13.39 12.80 -15.79
N VAL A 426 14.50 12.07 -15.66
CA VAL A 426 14.69 10.75 -16.28
C VAL A 426 14.41 9.66 -15.25
N ILE A 427 13.54 8.71 -15.60
CA ILE A 427 13.17 7.58 -14.73
C ILE A 427 13.70 6.29 -15.38
N ALA A 428 14.68 5.66 -14.74
CA ALA A 428 15.28 4.42 -15.19
C ALA A 428 14.45 3.21 -14.72
N GLY A 429 13.48 2.80 -15.55
CA GLY A 429 12.65 1.60 -15.35
C GLY A 429 11.15 1.82 -15.57
N GLY A 430 10.57 1.13 -16.55
CA GLY A 430 9.12 1.13 -16.85
C GLY A 430 8.25 0.23 -15.95
N GLY A 431 8.70 -0.06 -14.73
CA GLY A 431 7.95 -0.83 -13.71
C GLY A 431 6.96 0.04 -12.93
N PHE A 432 6.11 -0.58 -12.10
CA PHE A 432 5.00 0.09 -11.40
C PHE A 432 5.42 1.39 -10.67
N ILE A 433 6.44 1.34 -9.80
CA ILE A 433 6.90 2.51 -9.06
C ILE A 433 7.42 3.62 -10.00
N GLY A 434 8.14 3.26 -11.07
CA GLY A 434 8.64 4.24 -12.06
C GLY A 434 7.51 4.93 -12.81
N VAL A 435 6.48 4.19 -13.21
CA VAL A 435 5.32 4.71 -13.95
C VAL A 435 4.35 5.51 -13.04
N GLU A 436 4.17 5.09 -11.78
CA GLU A 436 3.45 5.89 -10.78
C GLU A 436 4.19 7.20 -10.48
N CYS A 437 5.51 7.15 -10.26
CA CYS A 437 6.34 8.33 -10.03
C CYS A 437 6.30 9.27 -11.24
N ALA A 438 6.35 8.74 -12.47
CA ALA A 438 6.16 9.54 -13.69
C ALA A 438 4.81 10.28 -13.70
N SER A 439 3.73 9.60 -13.32
CA SER A 439 2.39 10.17 -13.22
C SER A 439 2.23 11.18 -12.06
N ALA A 440 3.00 11.04 -10.98
CA ALA A 440 3.07 12.03 -9.90
C ALA A 440 3.85 13.28 -10.30
N LEU A 441 5.03 13.12 -10.90
CA LEU A 441 5.88 14.23 -11.31
C LEU A 441 5.31 15.01 -12.49
N LYS A 442 4.63 14.36 -13.44
CA LYS A 442 3.91 15.06 -14.50
C LYS A 442 2.79 15.95 -13.94
N ARG A 443 2.07 15.51 -12.88
CA ARG A 443 1.10 16.35 -12.16
C ARG A 443 1.74 17.49 -11.36
N LYS A 444 3.01 17.37 -10.98
CA LYS A 444 3.83 18.45 -10.39
C LYS A 444 4.37 19.43 -11.46
N GLY A 445 4.18 19.13 -12.74
CA GLY A 445 4.58 19.99 -13.86
C GLY A 445 5.98 19.72 -14.42
N CYS A 446 6.63 18.62 -14.05
CA CYS A 446 7.93 18.22 -14.60
C CYS A 446 7.82 17.72 -16.06
N ASP A 447 8.91 17.81 -16.82
CA ASP A 447 9.06 17.13 -18.11
C ASP A 447 9.67 15.74 -17.86
N VAL A 448 8.90 14.67 -18.09
CA VAL A 448 9.25 13.32 -17.61
C VAL A 448 9.55 12.39 -18.78
N THR A 449 10.71 11.74 -18.72
CA THR A 449 11.12 10.68 -19.65
C THR A 449 11.38 9.38 -18.90
N VAL A 450 10.54 8.36 -19.15
CA VAL A 450 10.74 7.00 -18.64
C VAL A 450 11.56 6.21 -19.65
N VAL A 451 12.70 5.65 -19.23
CA VAL A 451 13.55 4.79 -20.07
C VAL A 451 13.42 3.35 -19.58
N SER A 452 13.14 2.40 -20.48
CA SER A 452 12.83 1.02 -20.11
C SER A 452 13.45 0.00 -21.09
N PRO A 453 14.01 -1.13 -20.60
CA PRO A 453 14.48 -2.21 -21.47
C PRO A 453 13.32 -2.99 -22.12
N ASP A 454 12.10 -2.79 -21.63
CA ASP A 454 10.87 -3.35 -22.20
C ASP A 454 10.33 -2.50 -23.36
N GLU A 455 9.54 -3.11 -24.24
CA GLU A 455 8.91 -2.45 -25.38
C GLU A 455 7.68 -1.63 -24.94
N PHE A 456 6.93 -2.14 -23.95
CA PHE A 456 5.80 -1.43 -23.34
C PHE A 456 5.85 -1.48 -21.80
N PRO A 457 5.26 -0.49 -21.09
CA PRO A 457 5.07 -0.56 -19.64
C PRO A 457 4.34 -1.84 -19.21
N PHE A 458 4.77 -2.43 -18.11
CA PHE A 458 4.17 -3.62 -17.46
C PHE A 458 4.05 -4.88 -18.34
N GLN A 459 4.65 -4.92 -19.53
CA GLN A 459 4.44 -5.98 -20.53
C GLN A 459 4.69 -7.40 -19.99
N ARG A 460 5.64 -7.56 -19.06
CA ARG A 460 6.00 -8.86 -18.49
C ARG A 460 4.87 -9.47 -17.66
N LEU A 461 4.06 -8.65 -17.01
CA LEU A 461 2.96 -9.10 -16.15
C LEU A 461 1.59 -9.04 -16.84
N LEU A 462 1.36 -8.03 -17.70
CA LEU A 462 0.06 -7.77 -18.33
C LEU A 462 0.01 -8.08 -19.84
N GLY A 463 1.13 -8.49 -20.42
CA GLY A 463 1.27 -8.73 -21.86
C GLY A 463 1.35 -7.46 -22.70
N LYS A 464 1.79 -7.62 -23.95
CA LYS A 464 2.04 -6.49 -24.87
C LYS A 464 0.77 -5.68 -25.19
N ALA A 465 -0.37 -6.35 -25.37
CA ALA A 465 -1.63 -5.69 -25.75
C ALA A 465 -2.12 -4.68 -24.70
N ILE A 466 -2.05 -5.04 -23.41
CA ILE A 466 -2.38 -4.13 -22.31
C ILE A 466 -1.27 -3.08 -22.15
N GLY A 467 0.01 -3.48 -22.18
CA GLY A 467 1.14 -2.56 -22.08
C GLY A 467 1.12 -1.43 -23.12
N ALA A 468 0.75 -1.73 -24.37
CA ALA A 468 0.60 -0.74 -25.43
C ALA A 468 -0.50 0.30 -25.14
N ARG A 469 -1.57 -0.07 -24.42
CA ARG A 469 -2.60 0.87 -23.96
C ARG A 469 -2.13 1.71 -22.77
N ILE A 470 -1.29 1.15 -21.89
CA ILE A 470 -0.61 1.95 -20.85
C ILE A 470 0.36 2.96 -21.49
N LEU A 471 1.13 2.58 -22.51
CA LEU A 471 1.99 3.49 -23.25
C LEU A 471 1.18 4.65 -23.88
N ALA A 472 0.08 4.33 -24.57
CA ALA A 472 -0.82 5.35 -25.12
C ALA A 472 -1.36 6.29 -24.03
N LEU A 473 -1.78 5.76 -22.86
CA LEU A 473 -2.22 6.57 -21.72
C LEU A 473 -1.13 7.52 -21.22
N LEU A 474 0.13 7.10 -21.13
CA LEU A 474 1.27 7.96 -20.78
C LEU A 474 1.50 9.06 -21.83
N GLN A 475 1.39 8.72 -23.11
CA GLN A 475 1.49 9.68 -24.22
C GLN A 475 0.35 10.73 -24.16
N THR A 476 -0.89 10.37 -23.80
CA THR A 476 -1.99 11.35 -23.57
C THR A 476 -1.80 12.28 -22.36
N LYS A 477 -0.66 12.18 -21.67
CA LYS A 477 -0.26 13.05 -20.55
C LYS A 477 1.14 13.65 -20.76
N ASP A 478 1.65 13.61 -21.98
CA ASP A 478 2.97 14.14 -22.36
C ASP A 478 4.11 13.56 -21.49
N ILE A 479 4.00 12.28 -21.13
CA ILE A 479 5.07 11.51 -20.49
C ILE A 479 5.80 10.76 -21.60
N LYS A 480 7.08 11.09 -21.81
CA LYS A 480 7.93 10.46 -22.82
C LYS A 480 8.30 9.05 -22.35
N PHE A 481 8.33 8.10 -23.27
CA PHE A 481 8.77 6.72 -23.00
C PHE A 481 9.80 6.31 -24.05
N VAL A 482 10.97 5.88 -23.60
CA VAL A 482 12.04 5.33 -24.44
C VAL A 482 12.04 3.80 -24.25
N PRO A 483 11.46 3.04 -25.19
CA PRO A 483 11.41 1.58 -25.13
C PRO A 483 12.75 0.96 -25.50
N LYS A 484 12.96 -0.32 -25.13
CA LYS A 484 14.14 -1.13 -25.53
C LYS A 484 15.47 -0.42 -25.28
N ALA A 485 15.62 0.25 -24.13
CA ALA A 485 16.80 1.01 -23.76
C ALA A 485 17.14 0.92 -22.26
N LYS A 486 18.40 1.14 -21.91
CA LYS A 486 18.88 1.27 -20.52
C LYS A 486 19.52 2.65 -20.31
N VAL A 487 19.45 3.12 -19.07
CA VAL A 487 20.21 4.28 -18.61
C VAL A 487 21.49 3.79 -17.96
N PHE A 488 22.62 4.37 -18.35
CA PHE A 488 23.90 4.25 -17.67
C PHE A 488 24.35 5.65 -17.24
N GLY A 489 25.03 5.73 -16.09
CA GLY A 489 25.69 6.97 -15.69
C GLY A 489 27.02 7.13 -16.44
N ASP A 490 27.40 8.35 -16.75
CA ASP A 490 28.70 8.66 -17.30
C ASP A 490 29.76 8.56 -16.20
N GLY A 491 30.56 7.49 -16.20
CA GLY A 491 31.48 7.12 -15.11
C GLY A 491 32.59 8.14 -14.77
N ALA A 492 32.62 9.30 -15.43
CA ALA A 492 33.48 10.44 -15.13
C ALA A 492 32.79 11.54 -14.29
N ASN A 493 31.45 11.63 -14.29
CA ASN A 493 30.70 12.54 -13.42
C ASN A 493 29.89 11.73 -12.39
N ASN A 494 30.24 11.88 -11.12
CA ASN A 494 29.26 11.65 -10.07
C ASN A 494 28.07 12.62 -10.31
N VAL A 495 26.83 12.13 -10.25
CA VAL A 495 25.61 12.95 -10.34
C VAL A 495 25.42 13.73 -9.03
N VAL A 496 26.36 14.65 -8.77
CA VAL A 496 26.36 15.56 -7.63
C VAL A 496 25.52 16.78 -8.00
N ALA A 497 24.20 16.63 -7.88
CA ALA A 497 23.36 17.78 -7.63
C ALA A 497 23.77 18.38 -6.27
N SER A 498 24.64 19.40 -6.31
CA SER A 498 25.09 20.12 -5.14
C SER A 498 23.88 20.78 -4.46
N ALA A 499 23.81 20.68 -3.13
CA ALA A 499 22.75 21.31 -2.34
C ALA A 499 22.96 22.82 -2.27
N GLY A 500 22.64 23.51 -3.38
CA GLY A 500 22.59 24.96 -3.44
C GLY A 500 21.62 25.50 -2.40
N ARG A 501 22.04 26.52 -1.62
CA ARG A 501 21.15 27.18 -0.66
C ARG A 501 19.96 27.78 -1.41
N ALA A 502 18.75 27.65 -0.84
CA ALA A 502 17.53 28.17 -1.44
C ALA A 502 17.68 29.66 -1.80
N GLY A 503 17.63 29.98 -3.09
CA GLY A 503 17.83 31.33 -3.62
C GLY A 503 18.62 31.40 -4.95
N ALA A 504 19.41 30.38 -5.30
CA ALA A 504 20.17 30.34 -6.56
C ALA A 504 19.87 29.07 -7.38
N SER A 505 19.03 29.20 -8.41
CA SER A 505 18.64 28.10 -9.31
C SER A 505 19.66 27.87 -10.42
N THR A 506 20.84 27.38 -10.07
CA THR A 506 21.88 26.91 -11.01
C THR A 506 22.19 25.43 -10.80
N THR A 507 21.15 24.61 -10.83
CA THR A 507 21.26 23.16 -11.02
C THR A 507 22.05 22.87 -12.30
N LYS A 508 23.30 22.41 -12.15
CA LYS A 508 24.11 21.97 -13.30
C LYS A 508 23.41 20.74 -13.90
N LYS A 509 22.88 20.88 -15.12
CA LYS A 509 22.25 19.77 -15.85
C LYS A 509 23.18 18.56 -15.88
N THR A 510 22.62 17.42 -15.52
CA THR A 510 23.26 16.10 -15.64
C THR A 510 23.02 15.57 -17.06
N THR A 511 23.93 14.74 -17.54
CA THR A 511 23.74 14.01 -18.80
C THR A 511 23.87 12.53 -18.50
N VAL A 512 22.84 11.74 -18.80
CA VAL A 512 22.93 10.27 -18.73
C VAL A 512 23.13 9.67 -20.12
N THR A 513 23.80 8.53 -20.19
CA THR A 513 23.92 7.77 -21.44
C THR A 513 22.71 6.85 -21.57
N VAL A 514 21.97 6.99 -22.67
CA VAL A 514 20.91 6.05 -23.06
C VAL A 514 21.46 5.08 -24.09
N THR A 515 21.44 3.80 -23.77
CA THR A 515 21.95 2.71 -24.61
C THR A 515 20.80 1.81 -25.03
N PRO A 516 20.54 1.63 -26.34
CA PRO A 516 19.58 0.65 -26.84
C PRO A 516 19.92 -0.77 -26.38
N THR A 517 18.91 -1.60 -26.13
CA THR A 517 19.04 -3.02 -25.73
C THR A 517 18.80 -3.99 -26.89
N ALA A 518 18.99 -3.53 -28.13
CA ALA A 518 18.86 -4.37 -29.32
C ALA A 518 20.01 -5.38 -29.38
N ALA A 519 19.69 -6.66 -29.60
CA ALA A 519 20.66 -7.76 -29.55
C ALA A 519 21.15 -8.22 -30.94
N SER A 520 20.95 -7.42 -32.00
CA SER A 520 21.12 -7.87 -33.40
C SER A 520 21.76 -6.88 -34.37
N GLU A 521 22.06 -5.64 -33.96
CA GLU A 521 22.69 -4.64 -34.86
C GLU A 521 23.79 -3.83 -34.16
N ALA A 522 25.00 -3.85 -34.74
CA ALA A 522 26.18 -3.15 -34.24
C ALA A 522 26.20 -1.64 -34.56
N THR A 523 25.04 -1.08 -34.94
CA THR A 523 24.82 0.31 -35.42
C THR A 523 24.05 1.17 -34.42
N ALA A 524 23.48 0.57 -33.37
CA ALA A 524 22.61 1.23 -32.41
C ALA A 524 23.39 2.07 -31.37
N SER A 525 23.97 3.18 -31.83
CA SER A 525 24.77 4.12 -31.01
C SER A 525 24.05 4.56 -29.74
N SER A 526 24.77 4.56 -28.62
CA SER A 526 24.30 5.19 -27.39
C SER A 526 24.31 6.72 -27.53
N TYR A 527 23.35 7.40 -26.91
CA TYR A 527 23.19 8.84 -27.02
C TYR A 527 23.03 9.52 -25.65
N PRO A 528 23.47 10.79 -25.50
CA PRO A 528 23.28 11.56 -24.28
C PRO A 528 21.82 12.02 -24.13
N LEU A 529 21.31 11.99 -22.91
CA LEU A 529 20.04 12.60 -22.52
C LEU A 529 20.29 13.55 -21.34
N SER A 530 20.07 14.85 -21.56
CA SER A 530 20.24 15.87 -20.52
C SER A 530 19.01 15.93 -19.60
N CYS A 531 19.24 16.08 -18.30
CA CYS A 531 18.21 16.08 -17.27
C CYS A 531 18.67 16.80 -16.00
N ASP A 532 17.72 17.20 -15.17
CA ASP A 532 17.95 17.88 -13.90
C ASP A 532 17.91 16.87 -12.72
N LEU A 533 17.21 15.75 -12.89
CA LEU A 533 17.18 14.63 -11.95
C LEU A 533 17.08 13.26 -12.65
N VAL A 534 17.74 12.25 -12.09
CA VAL A 534 17.59 10.83 -12.45
C VAL A 534 16.98 10.06 -11.28
N ILE A 535 15.97 9.24 -11.54
CA ILE A 535 15.31 8.37 -10.55
C ILE A 535 15.51 6.90 -10.93
N ALA A 536 15.97 6.09 -9.97
CA ALA A 536 16.21 4.66 -10.13
C ALA A 536 14.96 3.84 -9.78
N ALA A 537 14.39 3.15 -10.78
CA ALA A 537 13.21 2.30 -10.67
C ALA A 537 13.46 0.86 -11.19
N THR A 538 14.69 0.34 -11.03
CA THR A 538 15.15 -0.92 -11.65
C THR A 538 14.83 -2.20 -10.83
N GLY A 539 13.85 -2.12 -9.92
CA GLY A 539 13.48 -3.18 -8.98
C GLY A 539 14.24 -3.12 -7.65
N ILE A 540 14.13 -4.17 -6.83
CA ILE A 540 14.79 -4.27 -5.51
C ILE A 540 15.71 -5.50 -5.41
N VAL A 541 16.36 -5.64 -4.26
CA VAL A 541 17.11 -6.81 -3.77
C VAL A 541 16.61 -7.09 -2.33
N PRO A 542 16.30 -8.34 -1.95
CA PRO A 542 15.86 -8.66 -0.59
C PRO A 542 17.01 -8.47 0.43
N ASN A 543 16.68 -7.97 1.61
CA ASN A 543 17.63 -7.66 2.68
C ASN A 543 17.82 -8.88 3.61
N GLY A 544 18.31 -10.00 3.07
CA GLY A 544 18.51 -11.25 3.81
C GLY A 544 19.95 -11.52 4.25
N GLU A 545 20.89 -10.64 3.91
CA GLU A 545 22.33 -10.85 4.13
C GLU A 545 22.78 -10.93 5.60
N MET A 546 22.14 -10.21 6.53
CA MET A 546 22.56 -10.16 7.94
C MET A 546 22.30 -11.45 8.72
N VAL A 547 21.43 -12.33 8.22
CA VAL A 547 21.15 -13.64 8.83
C VAL A 547 22.31 -14.58 8.54
N SER A 548 23.09 -14.91 9.57
CA SER A 548 24.24 -15.81 9.48
C SER A 548 23.87 -17.26 9.81
N GLY A 549 24.76 -18.20 9.50
CA GLY A 549 24.52 -19.65 9.61
C GLY A 549 24.26 -20.31 8.25
N GLU A 550 24.87 -21.46 8.01
CA GLU A 550 24.69 -22.28 6.79
C GLU A 550 23.37 -23.07 6.83
N GLU A 551 22.81 -23.25 8.03
CA GLU A 551 21.50 -23.85 8.31
C GLU A 551 20.29 -23.02 7.82
N ILE A 552 20.50 -21.78 7.36
CA ILE A 552 19.43 -20.91 6.86
C ILE A 552 19.28 -21.06 5.36
N GLU A 553 18.20 -21.72 4.93
CA GLU A 553 17.84 -21.84 3.52
C GLU A 553 17.53 -20.46 2.91
N LYS A 554 18.25 -20.11 1.85
CA LYS A 554 18.05 -18.87 1.08
C LYS A 554 17.98 -19.14 -0.41
N CYS A 555 17.22 -18.33 -1.14
CA CYS A 555 17.22 -18.35 -2.60
C CYS A 555 18.42 -17.59 -3.18
N SER A 556 18.67 -17.78 -4.47
CA SER A 556 19.79 -17.18 -5.22
C SER A 556 19.82 -15.64 -5.25
N ASP A 557 18.72 -14.96 -4.92
CA ASP A 557 18.68 -13.49 -4.79
C ASP A 557 18.96 -12.98 -3.36
N GLY A 558 19.23 -13.87 -2.41
CA GLY A 558 19.47 -13.57 -1.00
C GLY A 558 18.20 -13.57 -0.12
N SER A 559 17.02 -13.88 -0.67
CA SER A 559 15.79 -14.00 0.12
C SER A 559 15.77 -15.25 1.00
N ILE A 560 15.12 -15.14 2.16
CA ILE A 560 15.04 -16.20 3.16
C ILE A 560 13.89 -17.14 2.79
N LEU A 561 14.13 -18.45 2.78
CA LEU A 561 13.11 -19.44 2.47
C LEU A 561 12.24 -19.73 3.70
N THR A 562 10.94 -19.87 3.48
CA THR A 562 9.97 -20.09 4.57
C THR A 562 8.86 -21.08 4.19
N ASP A 563 8.24 -21.72 5.17
CA ASP A 563 7.01 -22.50 4.97
C ASP A 563 5.75 -21.61 4.89
N SER A 564 4.57 -22.21 4.80
CA SER A 564 3.28 -21.50 4.80
C SER A 564 2.91 -20.84 6.15
N PHE A 565 3.68 -21.11 7.21
CA PHE A 565 3.57 -20.49 8.54
C PHE A 565 4.65 -19.40 8.74
N LEU A 566 5.43 -19.09 7.70
CA LEU A 566 6.54 -18.14 7.70
C LEU A 566 7.73 -18.51 8.60
N ARG A 567 7.81 -19.78 9.01
CA ARG A 567 8.97 -20.34 9.72
C ARG A 567 10.12 -20.52 8.74
N THR A 568 11.34 -20.20 9.17
CA THR A 568 12.57 -20.53 8.44
C THR A 568 13.03 -21.96 8.74
N SER A 569 14.18 -22.37 8.24
CA SER A 569 14.82 -23.65 8.56
C SER A 569 15.51 -23.68 9.93
N ALA A 570 15.53 -22.58 10.70
CA ALA A 570 16.01 -22.55 12.08
C ALA A 570 14.86 -22.31 13.09
N ASP A 571 14.97 -22.96 14.25
CA ASP A 571 13.99 -22.88 15.32
C ASP A 571 13.77 -21.44 15.80
N ASP A 572 12.50 -21.10 16.02
CA ASP A 572 12.03 -19.79 16.50
C ASP A 572 12.43 -18.56 15.65
N LEU A 573 12.92 -18.78 14.43
CA LEU A 573 13.23 -17.74 13.45
C LEU A 573 12.23 -17.76 12.28
N PHE A 574 11.65 -16.59 12.02
CA PHE A 574 10.58 -16.37 11.04
C PHE A 574 10.99 -15.28 10.03
N ALA A 575 10.39 -15.24 8.83
CA ALA A 575 10.63 -14.14 7.87
C ALA A 575 9.35 -13.66 7.16
N ALA A 576 9.18 -12.34 6.99
CA ALA A 576 7.95 -11.71 6.49
C ALA A 576 8.17 -10.50 5.56
N GLY A 577 7.19 -10.22 4.70
CA GLY A 577 7.28 -9.19 3.65
C GLY A 577 8.34 -9.50 2.57
N ASP A 578 8.81 -8.47 1.87
CA ASP A 578 9.60 -8.59 0.62
C ASP A 578 10.93 -9.39 0.71
N VAL A 579 11.40 -9.73 1.93
CA VAL A 579 12.61 -10.55 2.17
C VAL A 579 12.33 -12.06 2.11
N ALA A 580 11.07 -12.47 2.30
CA ALA A 580 10.68 -13.87 2.42
C ALA A 580 10.25 -14.47 1.08
N THR A 581 10.81 -15.62 0.73
CA THR A 581 10.26 -16.53 -0.29
C THR A 581 9.35 -17.52 0.44
N VAL A 582 8.05 -17.42 0.18
CA VAL A 582 6.99 -18.20 0.82
C VAL A 582 6.49 -19.32 -0.09
N LEU A 583 5.85 -20.34 0.48
CA LEU A 583 5.01 -21.26 -0.29
C LEU A 583 3.72 -20.53 -0.72
N THR A 584 3.26 -20.71 -1.96
CA THR A 584 2.02 -20.10 -2.45
C THR A 584 0.78 -20.74 -1.79
N GLY A 585 -0.35 -20.02 -1.79
CA GLY A 585 -1.56 -20.45 -1.07
C GLY A 585 -2.25 -21.72 -1.60
N ASP A 586 -1.93 -22.13 -2.83
CA ASP A 586 -2.31 -23.42 -3.44
C ASP A 586 -1.26 -24.53 -3.24
N GLY A 587 -0.16 -24.24 -2.54
CA GLY A 587 0.97 -25.14 -2.34
C GLY A 587 1.84 -25.43 -3.58
N SER A 588 1.54 -24.87 -4.76
CA SER A 588 2.14 -25.34 -6.02
C SER A 588 3.55 -24.81 -6.29
N ALA A 589 3.93 -23.68 -5.69
CA ALA A 589 5.21 -23.03 -5.95
C ALA A 589 5.76 -22.30 -4.71
N ARG A 590 7.07 -22.04 -4.72
CA ARG A 590 7.72 -21.10 -3.79
C ARG A 590 7.99 -19.78 -4.50
N ARG A 591 7.64 -18.62 -3.91
CA ARG A 591 7.74 -17.30 -4.54
C ARG A 591 8.06 -16.19 -3.53
N ARG A 592 8.89 -15.22 -3.95
CA ARG A 592 9.05 -13.92 -3.27
C ARG A 592 8.04 -12.94 -3.85
N ILE A 593 7.32 -12.21 -3.00
CA ILE A 593 6.15 -11.42 -3.42
C ILE A 593 6.21 -10.02 -2.80
N GLU A 594 6.44 -9.01 -3.64
CA GLU A 594 6.76 -7.62 -3.26
C GLU A 594 5.50 -6.75 -3.08
N HIS A 595 4.56 -7.18 -2.22
CA HIS A 595 3.23 -6.54 -2.12
C HIS A 595 2.86 -6.08 -0.70
N TRP A 596 2.40 -4.83 -0.61
CA TRP A 596 2.13 -4.12 0.65
C TRP A 596 1.05 -4.78 1.52
N GLY A 597 -0.08 -5.18 0.92
CA GLY A 597 -1.16 -5.88 1.63
C GLY A 597 -0.69 -7.23 2.17
N LEU A 598 -0.06 -8.03 1.30
CA LEU A 598 0.50 -9.32 1.66
C LEU A 598 1.58 -9.21 2.74
N ALA A 599 2.44 -8.18 2.72
CA ALA A 599 3.41 -7.95 3.78
C ALA A 599 2.75 -7.75 5.16
N GLN A 600 1.58 -7.10 5.22
CA GLN A 600 0.82 -7.02 6.47
C GLN A 600 0.17 -8.36 6.87
N THR A 601 -0.36 -9.12 5.90
CA THR A 601 -0.85 -10.49 6.12
C THR A 601 0.26 -11.40 6.66
N HIS A 602 1.47 -11.30 6.10
CA HIS A 602 2.65 -12.01 6.59
C HIS A 602 2.99 -11.64 8.04
N GLY A 603 2.87 -10.36 8.43
CA GLY A 603 3.05 -9.95 9.82
C GLY A 603 2.04 -10.60 10.77
N ARG A 604 0.76 -10.70 10.39
CA ARG A 604 -0.27 -11.39 11.20
C ARG A 604 -0.04 -12.90 11.29
N LEU A 605 0.31 -13.54 10.17
CA LEU A 605 0.67 -14.96 10.13
C LEU A 605 1.87 -15.28 11.03
N ALA A 606 2.95 -14.49 10.92
CA ALA A 606 4.13 -14.64 11.74
C ALA A 606 3.83 -14.43 13.23
N ALA A 607 3.05 -13.41 13.61
CA ALA A 607 2.63 -13.21 15.00
C ALA A 607 1.90 -14.43 15.60
N ARG A 608 1.00 -15.04 14.83
CA ARG A 608 0.27 -16.24 15.26
C ARG A 608 1.20 -17.46 15.39
N ALA A 609 2.11 -17.65 14.44
CA ALA A 609 3.06 -18.76 14.46
C ALA A 609 4.13 -18.58 15.57
N MET A 610 4.55 -17.35 15.88
CA MET A 610 5.41 -17.05 17.04
C MET A 610 4.69 -17.35 18.37
N LEU A 611 3.36 -17.23 18.43
CA LEU A 611 2.55 -17.62 19.59
C LEU A 611 2.10 -19.09 19.58
N ASP A 612 2.61 -19.90 18.65
CA ASP A 612 2.28 -21.33 18.50
C ASP A 612 0.77 -21.59 18.28
N LEU A 613 0.05 -20.57 17.78
CA LEU A 613 -1.37 -20.64 17.45
C LEU A 613 -1.56 -21.26 16.06
N GLN A 614 -2.69 -21.94 15.85
CA GLN A 614 -3.10 -22.39 14.51
C GLN A 614 -3.15 -21.21 13.53
N ALA A 615 -2.57 -21.40 12.35
CA ALA A 615 -2.52 -20.40 11.29
C ALA A 615 -3.89 -20.15 10.65
N LEU A 616 -3.97 -19.13 9.80
CA LEU A 616 -5.10 -18.92 8.90
C LEU A 616 -5.10 -20.02 7.81
N GLU A 617 -6.23 -20.17 7.11
CA GLU A 617 -6.31 -21.07 5.95
C GLU A 617 -5.27 -20.67 4.88
N GLN A 618 -4.61 -21.65 4.25
CA GLN A 618 -3.47 -21.42 3.34
C GLN A 618 -3.78 -20.45 2.17
N GLY A 619 -5.05 -20.36 1.76
CA GLY A 619 -5.52 -19.46 0.71
C GLY A 619 -5.22 -17.97 0.96
N GLU A 620 -5.03 -17.51 2.20
CA GLU A 620 -4.71 -16.10 2.49
C GLU A 620 -3.40 -15.59 1.84
N LEU A 621 -2.58 -16.47 1.28
CA LEU A 621 -1.36 -16.15 0.52
C LEU A 621 -1.60 -15.92 -0.99
N VAL A 622 -2.85 -15.88 -1.48
CA VAL A 622 -3.14 -15.36 -2.83
C VAL A 622 -2.91 -13.85 -2.85
N PRO A 623 -1.94 -13.34 -3.64
CA PRO A 623 -1.58 -11.93 -3.62
C PRO A 623 -2.60 -11.09 -4.41
N PHE A 624 -2.87 -9.91 -3.86
CA PHE A 624 -3.61 -8.84 -4.52
C PHE A 624 -2.77 -7.57 -4.52
N PHE A 625 -2.83 -6.78 -5.60
CA PHE A 625 -2.32 -5.40 -5.59
C PHE A 625 -3.12 -4.47 -6.50
N TRP A 626 -2.92 -3.18 -6.30
CA TRP A 626 -3.42 -2.12 -7.16
C TRP A 626 -2.30 -1.15 -7.53
N THR A 627 -2.45 -0.48 -8.66
CA THR A 627 -1.59 0.65 -9.07
C THR A 627 -2.44 1.73 -9.73
N VAL A 628 -2.02 3.00 -9.61
CA VAL A 628 -2.74 4.15 -10.17
C VAL A 628 -1.86 4.91 -11.14
N VAL A 629 -2.16 4.79 -12.43
CA VAL A 629 -1.41 5.43 -13.53
C VAL A 629 -2.31 6.44 -14.22
N CYS A 630 -1.92 7.71 -14.21
CA CYS A 630 -2.61 8.80 -14.91
C CYS A 630 -4.12 8.93 -14.58
N GLY A 631 -4.51 8.56 -13.37
CA GLY A 631 -5.91 8.56 -12.90
C GLY A 631 -6.71 7.29 -13.25
N LYS A 632 -6.09 6.29 -13.89
CA LYS A 632 -6.67 4.95 -14.11
C LYS A 632 -6.11 3.98 -13.08
N THR A 633 -6.99 3.20 -12.45
CA THR A 633 -6.60 2.14 -11.50
C THR A 633 -6.54 0.80 -12.20
N ILE A 634 -5.44 0.07 -12.01
CA ILE A 634 -5.34 -1.37 -12.30
C ILE A 634 -5.48 -2.11 -10.98
N LYS A 635 -6.25 -3.19 -10.95
CA LYS A 635 -6.24 -4.23 -9.90
C LYS A 635 -5.70 -5.52 -10.48
N TYR A 636 -4.98 -6.31 -9.68
CA TYR A 636 -4.41 -7.59 -10.07
C TYR A 636 -4.50 -8.58 -8.90
N ALA A 637 -4.83 -9.84 -9.19
CA ALA A 637 -4.88 -10.94 -8.23
C ALA A 637 -4.28 -12.22 -8.81
N GLY A 638 -3.65 -13.04 -7.96
CA GLY A 638 -3.05 -14.33 -8.33
C GLY A 638 -1.56 -14.26 -8.71
N TYR A 639 -1.00 -15.39 -9.12
CA TYR A 639 0.41 -15.53 -9.52
C TYR A 639 0.53 -16.53 -10.66
N CYS A 640 1.48 -16.28 -11.57
CA CYS A 640 1.65 -17.11 -12.75
C CYS A 640 2.79 -18.13 -12.55
N THR A 641 2.44 -19.39 -12.29
CA THR A 641 3.41 -20.50 -12.22
C THR A 641 3.75 -21.01 -13.61
N ALA A 642 5.04 -21.04 -13.96
CA ALA A 642 5.50 -21.84 -15.10
C ALA A 642 5.28 -23.34 -14.80
N PRO A 643 4.78 -24.15 -15.76
CA PRO A 643 4.65 -25.58 -15.59
C PRO A 643 5.97 -26.25 -15.24
N GLY A 644 5.91 -27.35 -14.48
CA GLY A 644 7.10 -28.10 -14.03
C GLY A 644 7.82 -27.49 -12.83
N SER A 645 7.36 -26.38 -12.24
CA SER A 645 7.95 -25.81 -11.01
C SER A 645 7.43 -26.42 -9.68
N SER A 646 6.69 -27.53 -9.76
CA SER A 646 6.16 -28.28 -8.62
C SER A 646 7.19 -29.27 -8.05
N THR A 647 7.80 -28.94 -6.91
CA THR A 647 8.62 -29.90 -6.15
C THR A 647 7.70 -30.85 -5.38
N SER A 648 7.64 -32.11 -5.80
CA SER A 648 6.84 -33.14 -5.13
C SER A 648 7.49 -33.53 -3.79
N ALA A 649 6.98 -32.99 -2.69
CA ALA A 649 7.39 -33.36 -1.35
C ALA A 649 6.84 -34.74 -0.95
N SER A 650 7.45 -35.82 -1.46
CA SER A 650 7.12 -37.20 -1.08
C SER A 650 7.68 -37.52 0.31
N SER A 651 6.78 -37.68 1.29
CA SER A 651 7.13 -38.07 2.65
C SER A 651 7.51 -39.55 2.75
N GLN A 652 8.82 -39.84 2.76
CA GLN A 652 9.33 -41.15 3.17
C GLN A 652 10.59 -41.00 4.04
N ALA A 653 10.51 -41.55 5.24
CA ALA A 653 11.63 -41.61 6.18
C ALA A 653 12.32 -42.98 6.09
N SER A 654 13.59 -42.99 5.67
CA SER A 654 14.47 -44.16 5.78
C SER A 654 15.92 -43.71 6.00
N LYS A 655 16.61 -44.35 6.95
CA LYS A 655 18.04 -44.11 7.20
C LYS A 655 18.87 -44.90 6.18
N GLY A 656 19.83 -44.26 5.50
CA GLY A 656 20.72 -44.95 4.56
C GLY A 656 21.80 -44.06 3.95
N THR A 657 23.01 -44.16 4.52
CA THR A 657 24.38 -43.96 3.98
C THR A 657 24.66 -42.98 2.82
N THR A 658 25.78 -42.27 2.97
CA THR A 658 26.34 -41.25 2.06
C THR A 658 26.62 -41.69 0.62
N SER A 659 26.24 -40.85 -0.35
CA SER A 659 27.04 -40.58 -1.56
C SER A 659 26.92 -39.10 -1.93
N SER A 660 28.05 -38.46 -2.25
CA SER A 660 28.09 -37.02 -2.53
C SER A 660 27.81 -36.71 -4.01
N SER A 661 26.62 -36.18 -4.30
CA SER A 661 26.30 -35.59 -5.61
C SER A 661 25.73 -34.17 -5.43
N THR A 662 26.38 -33.19 -6.04
CA THR A 662 26.03 -31.76 -5.87
C THR A 662 24.74 -31.42 -6.59
N ALA A 663 23.59 -31.54 -5.91
CA ALA A 663 22.30 -31.15 -6.45
C ALA A 663 22.28 -29.64 -6.76
N SER A 664 22.19 -29.29 -8.04
CA SER A 664 22.24 -27.90 -8.50
C SER A 664 21.03 -27.09 -8.00
N SER A 665 21.28 -25.95 -7.34
CA SER A 665 20.26 -25.04 -6.83
C SER A 665 19.34 -24.53 -7.95
N GLN A 666 18.12 -25.07 -8.04
CA GLN A 666 17.14 -24.66 -9.05
C GLN A 666 16.56 -23.27 -8.75
N GLN A 667 16.44 -22.45 -9.79
CA GLN A 667 16.13 -21.02 -9.66
C GLN A 667 14.64 -20.75 -9.37
N VAL A 668 14.36 -19.92 -8.37
CA VAL A 668 12.98 -19.64 -7.89
C VAL A 668 12.33 -18.41 -8.59
N HIS A 669 13.01 -17.83 -9.61
CA HIS A 669 12.65 -16.53 -10.19
C HIS A 669 11.88 -16.57 -11.53
N SER A 670 11.32 -17.72 -11.90
CA SER A 670 10.54 -17.89 -13.13
C SER A 670 9.13 -17.30 -13.03
N HIS A 671 9.02 -15.96 -13.03
CA HIS A 671 7.76 -15.30 -13.40
C HIS A 671 7.43 -15.63 -14.86
N ILE A 672 6.18 -15.98 -15.18
CA ILE A 672 5.76 -16.04 -16.59
C ILE A 672 5.85 -14.64 -17.19
N ASN A 673 6.61 -14.53 -18.29
CA ASN A 673 6.67 -13.33 -19.11
C ASN A 673 5.51 -13.33 -20.11
N TRP A 674 4.47 -12.55 -19.82
CA TRP A 674 3.28 -12.41 -20.68
C TRP A 674 3.53 -11.62 -21.99
N ALA A 675 4.75 -11.14 -22.22
CA ALA A 675 5.18 -10.52 -23.48
C ALA A 675 5.96 -11.49 -24.41
N GLY A 676 5.98 -12.79 -24.11
CA GLY A 676 6.57 -13.81 -24.98
C GLY A 676 5.81 -13.98 -26.31
N PRO A 677 6.46 -14.47 -27.38
CA PRO A 677 5.81 -14.74 -28.67
C PRO A 677 4.85 -15.95 -28.64
N ASP A 678 4.92 -16.73 -27.57
CA ASP A 678 4.11 -17.92 -27.26
C ASP A 678 2.80 -17.58 -26.51
N VAL A 679 2.46 -16.30 -26.37
CA VAL A 679 1.29 -15.81 -25.64
C VAL A 679 0.18 -15.39 -26.62
N GLU A 680 -0.88 -16.18 -26.67
CA GLU A 680 -2.08 -15.92 -27.48
C GLU A 680 -3.03 -14.96 -26.74
N VAL A 681 -3.57 -13.94 -27.43
CA VAL A 681 -4.54 -13.00 -26.86
C VAL A 681 -5.90 -13.22 -27.51
N VAL A 682 -6.93 -13.48 -26.70
CA VAL A 682 -8.28 -13.82 -27.17
C VAL A 682 -9.30 -12.86 -26.58
N HIS A 683 -10.10 -12.20 -27.41
CA HIS A 683 -11.20 -11.35 -26.95
C HIS A 683 -12.48 -12.18 -26.78
N LEU A 684 -13.08 -12.12 -25.58
CA LEU A 684 -14.35 -12.77 -25.26
C LEU A 684 -15.50 -11.88 -25.74
N SER A 685 -16.33 -12.40 -26.65
CA SER A 685 -17.51 -11.70 -27.18
C SER A 685 -18.58 -11.49 -26.10
N GLN A 686 -19.37 -10.42 -26.23
CA GLN A 686 -20.46 -10.12 -25.29
C GLN A 686 -21.74 -10.95 -25.54
N GLN A 687 -21.81 -11.69 -26.66
CA GLN A 687 -22.86 -12.67 -26.94
C GLN A 687 -22.24 -13.94 -27.55
N PRO A 688 -22.90 -15.11 -27.39
CA PRO A 688 -22.53 -16.32 -28.11
C PRO A 688 -22.87 -16.16 -29.60
N ALA A 689 -21.86 -16.30 -30.47
CA ALA A 689 -22.12 -16.42 -31.90
C ALA A 689 -22.80 -17.77 -32.17
N SER A 690 -24.03 -17.75 -32.66
CA SER A 690 -24.77 -18.96 -33.03
C SER A 690 -24.08 -19.64 -34.23
N GLY A 691 -23.52 -20.83 -34.01
CA GLY A 691 -23.01 -21.68 -35.09
C GLY A 691 -21.69 -21.24 -35.71
N SER A 692 -20.60 -21.25 -34.93
CA SER A 692 -19.24 -21.32 -35.50
C SER A 692 -18.36 -22.29 -34.71
N THR A 693 -18.31 -23.53 -35.18
CA THR A 693 -17.38 -24.55 -34.66
C THR A 693 -16.00 -24.28 -35.26
N THR A 694 -15.25 -23.34 -34.68
CA THR A 694 -13.87 -23.08 -35.11
C THR A 694 -13.02 -24.35 -34.93
N ALA A 695 -12.51 -24.86 -36.04
CA ALA A 695 -11.78 -26.13 -36.05
C ALA A 695 -10.53 -26.06 -35.15
N ARG A 696 -10.30 -27.12 -34.37
CA ARG A 696 -9.03 -27.29 -33.65
C ARG A 696 -7.91 -27.49 -34.66
N THR A 697 -7.15 -26.43 -34.96
CA THR A 697 -5.85 -26.54 -35.62
C THR A 697 -4.91 -27.33 -34.72
N THR A 698 -4.54 -28.53 -35.16
CA THR A 698 -3.61 -29.43 -34.47
C THR A 698 -2.17 -28.95 -34.66
N ALA A 699 -1.81 -27.83 -34.04
CA ALA A 699 -0.43 -27.38 -33.92
C ALA A 699 0.34 -28.30 -32.95
N ALA A 700 1.52 -28.77 -33.36
CA ALA A 700 2.27 -29.77 -32.60
C ALA A 700 3.00 -29.17 -31.38
N SER A 701 2.85 -29.86 -30.25
CA SER A 701 3.85 -29.96 -29.15
C SER A 701 4.64 -28.71 -28.75
N SER A 702 3.97 -27.58 -28.50
CA SER A 702 4.46 -26.64 -27.48
C SER A 702 4.05 -27.17 -26.10
N PRO A 703 4.98 -27.39 -25.15
CA PRO A 703 4.68 -28.07 -23.87
C PRO A 703 3.93 -27.21 -22.84
N CYS A 704 3.47 -26.02 -23.23
CA CYS A 704 2.62 -25.13 -22.43
C CYS A 704 1.83 -24.20 -23.38
N ARG A 705 0.52 -24.04 -23.18
CA ARG A 705 -0.31 -23.01 -23.85
C ARG A 705 -0.57 -21.86 -22.90
N LYS A 706 -0.11 -20.66 -23.27
CA LYS A 706 -0.36 -19.41 -22.54
C LYS A 706 -1.39 -18.57 -23.29
N ARG A 707 -2.47 -18.19 -22.62
CA ARG A 707 -3.52 -17.33 -23.16
C ARG A 707 -3.81 -16.15 -22.25
N ILE A 708 -4.13 -15.00 -22.83
CA ILE A 708 -4.75 -13.86 -22.15
C ILE A 708 -6.16 -13.70 -22.71
N LEU A 709 -7.17 -14.09 -21.93
CA LEU A 709 -8.58 -13.88 -22.29
C LEU A 709 -9.01 -12.49 -21.85
N ILE A 710 -9.55 -11.68 -22.76
CA ILE A 710 -9.94 -10.28 -22.49
C ILE A 710 -11.45 -10.12 -22.63
N ARG A 711 -12.12 -9.74 -21.55
CA ARG A 711 -13.55 -9.38 -21.52
C ARG A 711 -13.68 -7.87 -21.37
N GLY A 712 -14.40 -7.23 -22.29
CA GLY A 712 -14.47 -5.77 -22.40
C GLY A 712 -13.52 -5.21 -23.46
N ASP A 713 -13.21 -3.92 -23.37
CA ASP A 713 -12.47 -3.18 -24.39
C ASP A 713 -11.17 -2.57 -23.84
N LEU A 714 -10.08 -2.83 -24.58
CA LEU A 714 -8.75 -2.30 -24.31
C LEU A 714 -8.62 -0.81 -24.64
N ASN A 715 -9.40 -0.29 -25.59
CA ASN A 715 -9.26 1.09 -26.10
C ASN A 715 -9.82 2.12 -25.11
N SER A 716 -11.05 1.91 -24.64
CA SER A 716 -11.68 2.67 -23.55
C SER A 716 -11.08 2.40 -22.16
N MET A 717 -10.19 1.39 -22.06
CA MET A 717 -9.57 0.95 -20.81
C MET A 717 -10.62 0.48 -19.78
N PHE A 718 -11.55 -0.35 -20.25
CA PHE A 718 -12.63 -0.97 -19.46
C PHE A 718 -12.65 -2.48 -19.75
N PHE A 719 -11.86 -3.25 -19.00
CA PHE A 719 -11.68 -4.68 -19.25
C PHE A 719 -11.31 -5.49 -18.00
N ALA A 720 -11.60 -6.79 -18.06
CA ALA A 720 -11.00 -7.83 -17.23
C ALA A 720 -10.14 -8.74 -18.12
N ALA A 721 -8.93 -9.06 -17.68
CA ALA A 721 -7.99 -9.94 -18.37
C ALA A 721 -7.66 -11.14 -17.50
N TYR A 722 -7.85 -12.35 -18.03
CA TYR A 722 -7.61 -13.63 -17.36
C TYR A 722 -6.35 -14.26 -17.96
N PHE A 723 -5.37 -14.53 -17.10
CA PHE A 723 -4.07 -15.05 -17.49
C PHE A 723 -4.08 -16.57 -17.33
N CYS A 724 -4.18 -17.27 -18.45
CA CYS A 724 -4.42 -18.71 -18.53
C CYS A 724 -3.15 -19.47 -18.90
N VAL A 725 -2.88 -20.55 -18.16
CA VAL A 725 -1.79 -21.49 -18.40
C VAL A 725 -2.39 -22.88 -18.43
N ASP A 726 -2.31 -23.56 -19.56
CA ASP A 726 -2.77 -24.95 -19.75
C ASP A 726 -4.22 -25.15 -19.27
N GLY A 727 -5.09 -24.21 -19.64
CA GLY A 727 -6.53 -24.20 -19.31
C GLY A 727 -6.88 -23.68 -17.90
N LYS A 728 -5.90 -23.43 -17.02
CA LYS A 728 -6.11 -22.91 -15.66
C LYS A 728 -5.89 -21.40 -15.61
N VAL A 729 -6.81 -20.65 -15.01
CA VAL A 729 -6.62 -19.22 -14.74
C VAL A 729 -5.69 -19.05 -13.54
N GLN A 730 -4.53 -18.45 -13.78
CA GLN A 730 -3.45 -18.24 -12.81
C GLN A 730 -3.51 -16.85 -12.15
N ALA A 731 -3.97 -15.84 -12.91
CA ALA A 731 -4.15 -14.48 -12.42
C ALA A 731 -5.30 -13.78 -13.15
N VAL A 732 -5.81 -12.71 -12.53
CA VAL A 732 -6.81 -11.81 -13.15
C VAL A 732 -6.39 -10.36 -12.93
N ALA A 733 -6.42 -9.55 -14.00
CA ALA A 733 -6.31 -8.10 -13.92
C ALA A 733 -7.63 -7.43 -14.31
N SER A 734 -7.88 -6.22 -13.80
CA SER A 734 -8.95 -5.35 -14.31
C SER A 734 -8.55 -3.89 -14.32
N MET A 735 -9.09 -3.14 -15.30
CA MET A 735 -9.04 -1.69 -15.36
C MET A 735 -10.44 -1.16 -15.70
N GLY A 736 -10.84 -0.05 -15.07
CA GLY A 736 -12.09 0.67 -15.37
C GLY A 736 -13.38 0.02 -14.86
N ILE A 737 -13.42 -1.30 -14.67
CA ILE A 737 -14.59 -2.04 -14.17
C ILE A 737 -14.93 -1.64 -12.72
N GLN A 738 -16.21 -1.37 -12.46
CA GLN A 738 -16.74 -1.05 -11.13
C GLN A 738 -17.00 -2.31 -10.29
N GLU A 739 -17.47 -3.39 -10.92
CA GLU A 739 -17.68 -4.68 -10.26
C GLU A 739 -16.39 -5.22 -9.62
N PRO A 740 -16.45 -5.90 -8.46
CA PRO A 740 -15.28 -6.44 -7.76
C PRO A 740 -14.72 -7.71 -8.43
N ILE A 741 -14.65 -7.78 -9.76
CA ILE A 741 -14.37 -9.02 -10.51
C ILE A 741 -12.99 -9.63 -10.20
N THR A 742 -11.94 -8.81 -10.07
CA THR A 742 -10.59 -9.26 -9.66
C THR A 742 -10.54 -9.71 -8.20
N LEU A 743 -11.40 -9.15 -7.35
CA LEU A 743 -11.52 -9.54 -5.94
C LEU A 743 -12.30 -10.85 -5.80
N ALA A 744 -13.43 -11.01 -6.49
CA ALA A 744 -14.15 -12.28 -6.55
C ALA A 744 -13.29 -13.40 -7.16
N ALA A 745 -12.43 -13.09 -8.14
CA ALA A 745 -11.43 -14.02 -8.65
C ALA A 745 -10.38 -14.38 -7.59
N ALA A 746 -9.92 -13.41 -6.79
CA ALA A 746 -9.01 -13.66 -5.69
C ALA A 746 -9.61 -14.67 -4.69
N GLU A 747 -10.81 -14.43 -4.15
CA GLU A 747 -11.44 -15.34 -3.18
C GLU A 747 -11.67 -16.75 -3.78
N LEU A 748 -12.08 -16.84 -5.05
CA LEU A 748 -12.18 -18.15 -5.73
C LEU A 748 -10.83 -18.85 -5.88
N MET A 749 -9.72 -18.14 -6.11
CA MET A 749 -8.37 -18.72 -6.11
C MET A 749 -8.00 -19.28 -4.72
N LYS A 750 -8.36 -18.58 -3.63
CA LYS A 750 -8.07 -19.02 -2.24
C LYS A 750 -8.74 -20.34 -1.89
N ARG A 751 -9.95 -20.59 -2.40
CA ARG A 751 -10.67 -21.87 -2.25
C ARG A 751 -10.26 -22.94 -3.27
N GLY A 752 -9.37 -22.65 -4.22
CA GLY A 752 -9.10 -23.54 -5.36
C GLY A 752 -10.31 -23.73 -6.31
N GLN A 753 -11.26 -22.79 -6.28
CA GLN A 753 -12.54 -22.82 -7.01
C GLN A 753 -12.60 -21.83 -8.19
N MET A 754 -11.44 -21.34 -8.65
CA MET A 754 -11.36 -20.42 -9.79
C MET A 754 -11.84 -21.10 -11.09
N LEU A 755 -12.55 -20.33 -11.92
CA LEU A 755 -13.08 -20.80 -13.21
C LEU A 755 -11.95 -21.24 -14.15
N THR A 756 -12.23 -22.25 -14.96
CA THR A 756 -11.31 -22.66 -16.03
C THR A 756 -11.40 -21.72 -17.24
N GLU A 757 -10.42 -21.82 -18.12
CA GLU A 757 -10.43 -21.18 -19.42
C GLU A 757 -11.68 -21.55 -20.25
N ASP A 758 -12.09 -22.82 -20.24
CA ASP A 758 -13.25 -23.30 -21.00
C ASP A 758 -14.58 -22.79 -20.41
N ASP A 759 -14.68 -22.59 -19.09
CA ASP A 759 -15.86 -21.95 -18.46
C ASP A 759 -16.02 -20.49 -18.90
N LEU A 760 -14.90 -19.76 -18.99
CA LEU A 760 -14.84 -18.35 -19.41
C LEU A 760 -15.12 -18.19 -20.91
N LEU A 761 -14.57 -19.08 -21.74
CA LEU A 761 -14.79 -19.14 -23.19
C LEU A 761 -16.25 -19.50 -23.53
N ALA A 762 -16.82 -20.50 -22.85
CA ALA A 762 -18.22 -20.89 -23.02
C ALA A 762 -19.22 -19.95 -22.33
N ASN A 763 -18.72 -18.94 -21.59
CA ASN A 763 -19.50 -17.97 -20.80
C ASN A 763 -20.54 -18.62 -19.85
N ARG A 764 -20.22 -19.82 -19.34
CA ARG A 764 -21.15 -20.67 -18.55
C ARG A 764 -21.33 -20.19 -17.11
N ASP A 765 -20.28 -19.60 -16.55
CA ASP A 765 -20.29 -18.99 -15.23
C ASP A 765 -19.61 -17.62 -15.29
N GLN A 766 -20.13 -16.67 -14.50
CA GLN A 766 -19.45 -15.40 -14.22
C GLN A 766 -18.77 -15.49 -12.86
N VAL A 767 -17.56 -14.96 -12.72
CA VAL A 767 -16.74 -15.03 -11.49
C VAL A 767 -17.54 -14.71 -10.21
N ILE A 768 -18.28 -13.61 -10.20
CA ILE A 768 -19.09 -13.16 -9.05
C ILE A 768 -20.27 -14.11 -8.78
N GLN A 769 -20.88 -14.68 -9.83
CA GLN A 769 -21.95 -15.67 -9.68
C GLN A 769 -21.42 -16.99 -9.12
N ARG A 770 -20.23 -17.43 -9.55
CA ARG A 770 -19.57 -18.64 -9.02
C ARG A 770 -19.31 -18.52 -7.52
N LEU A 771 -18.80 -17.37 -7.06
CA LEU A 771 -18.56 -17.12 -5.63
C LEU A 771 -19.87 -17.17 -4.82
N ARG A 772 -20.92 -16.46 -5.28
CA ARG A 772 -22.26 -16.50 -4.64
C ARG A 772 -22.87 -17.92 -4.60
N LYS A 773 -22.70 -18.70 -5.67
CA LYS A 773 -23.16 -20.11 -5.75
C LYS A 773 -22.45 -21.03 -4.75
N LEU A 774 -21.23 -20.71 -4.31
CA LEU A 774 -20.48 -21.52 -3.35
C LEU A 774 -20.96 -21.27 -1.92
N ASN A 775 -21.03 -20.00 -1.48
CA ASN A 775 -21.52 -19.65 -0.14
C ASN A 775 -22.90 -20.29 0.14
N LYS A 776 -23.79 -20.24 -0.86
CA LYS A 776 -25.15 -20.80 -0.77
C LYS A 776 -25.24 -22.34 -0.84
N LYS A 777 -24.14 -23.07 -1.06
CA LYS A 777 -24.15 -24.54 -1.14
C LYS A 777 -23.71 -25.23 0.15
N GLU A 778 -22.88 -24.57 0.96
CA GLU A 778 -22.33 -25.15 2.20
C GLU A 778 -23.39 -25.13 3.34
N GLU A 779 -24.42 -24.28 3.21
CA GLU A 779 -25.64 -24.21 4.05
C GLU A 779 -26.37 -25.57 4.21
N VAL A 780 -26.35 -26.44 3.19
CA VAL A 780 -27.11 -27.70 3.17
C VAL A 780 -26.54 -28.78 4.10
N LEU A 781 -25.30 -28.64 4.58
CA LEU A 781 -24.59 -29.67 5.35
C LEU A 781 -24.59 -29.45 6.87
N THR A 782 -25.12 -28.32 7.38
CA THR A 782 -24.88 -27.89 8.78
C THR A 782 -26.13 -27.41 9.55
N THR A 783 -27.33 -27.81 9.13
CA THR A 783 -28.60 -27.37 9.74
C THR A 783 -29.01 -28.17 10.99
N SER A 784 -28.58 -27.73 12.18
CA SER A 784 -29.32 -28.03 13.42
C SER A 784 -29.14 -26.97 14.53
N SER A 785 -30.21 -26.73 15.28
CA SER A 785 -30.36 -25.77 16.39
C SER A 785 -30.24 -24.27 16.05
N SER A 786 -31.26 -23.51 16.43
CA SER A 786 -31.26 -22.05 16.48
C SER A 786 -30.50 -21.54 17.70
N ARG A 787 -29.76 -20.43 17.53
CA ARG A 787 -29.15 -19.63 18.61
C ARG A 787 -29.11 -18.16 18.19
N GLU A 788 -29.24 -17.25 19.16
CA GLU A 788 -28.81 -15.86 19.01
C GLU A 788 -27.28 -15.79 18.83
N VAL A 789 -26.78 -14.70 18.24
CA VAL A 789 -25.38 -14.51 17.84
C VAL A 789 -24.88 -13.13 18.29
#